data_AF-A0A838DSC1-F1
#
_entry.id   AF-A0A838DSC1-F1
#
_cell.length_a   1.000
_cell.length_b   1.000
_cell.length_c   1.000
_cell.angle_alpha   90.00
_cell.angle_beta   90.00
_cell.angle_gamma   90.00
#
_symmetry.space_group_name_H-M   'P 1'
#
loop_
_entity.id
_entity.type
_entity.pdbx_description
1 polymer ?
#
loop_
_entity_poly.entity_id
_entity_poly.type
_entity_poly.pdbx_seq_one_letter_code
_entity_poly.pdbx_strand_id
1 'polypeptide(L)'
;MHSTVEHDHLEHPVMRIITLGEFALERLVPPPSRVQDAPPRYTPVERHEWSNRGPAMALLKVLLCRANRQASRNELIEAIWPDHETINATHALDSAASILRRHILRTGTAGKLLHTLHGSGDTIFKLSGQHLLWVDADAFLALVSKAMRAEYQGQNPVPLLEEAYALARGEFLEDDLCCEWAQRRRHTITGARHRVLFKLVNLYLKDKQVGLAEELLFAWLEKDPTNEDVLCHLLILLVEQGRRQEALQLYQYSKEILQEEQGEPAIYTRELVRRIQQGHILREQGDSYTTEDTQNPVPAGRSTQPGQRPEDEDESGVKRIQHVREDLVKFREIQKRSACYASLRKAHAIAMRSHQRQREHFERRYSSMHMIMDKMYCGNYKFVVEFDSGSETGSNQLTVWAAEKTDIAAVPLKQIGTTHLLEALIEPERSRLHAQLEEERRACRQPFELEIATLQHAFKAAGEKQEQKIPGKIKRDVRKLRQQMNIALQRLEAEFARRELWSLDRQWYDRDTLLTHSHVYNTAFFLRNCYFEEANDPYIYPFCQTFAQDEAYRQQVFAGETPWARRNALFVRNLFAVAGEDALFLNKRDYDRKAHDFFRWIDTHFEEILTLPEYQYIQEIDSAFQPCWNELDPLIRPAVEALNRLPGVTTQFSCQGVSGKVHFQGRDLLVVSPHEEYAYVSFSKLEQPAHDAIIRLLPTFPGITNASIPYPFALSSVLRATGDNLRFREELVELAERALASVGTWSTQQGESGLTSGTRETQNATNETKARESEEGPVPGGISLSRLAWLCQPERIERTLHLLFYINHWAKAREQLLYADRQGLYRVKAALIQQAFTAGLLSPVAYIDGSADFARDYAFDFTTDMAAEVFLSRLAMLFEDNTYRPADGDELDATALSLFARIVGREATTRVDIETLDEERVKRFLHEQLATLVEQARSTRQPIPGSELAALCIEPIDLINIYWSRSHPAPRWNELDEGEAVQIDPEGLSLISFEYASATAHYIFHLPFRVAERFLPEQHMHTLKNLPENSRECGVFFGRTITEEESQQHPIEDILRELGVDVAAVCAYKLTDKKAYVPQLASRYPYWDNDEEEEDEEEEDWVIPSQPESHKHKGVRTPGACPLCGSTVEPDATQRSEHWRQSHHDQDLTVSQGAWLLGKSKADFTFSASAIQPDYRGPASELHGNGTRFWRLATLETTLKQSQECPREGMALASRESSKQEC
;
A
#
# COMPACT_ATOMS: atom_id res chain seq x y z
N MET A 1 -19.60 9.42 49.75
CA MET A 1 -18.59 8.61 50.46
C MET A 1 -17.61 8.09 49.44
N HIS A 2 -16.43 8.73 49.37
CA HIS A 2 -15.34 8.30 48.51
C HIS A 2 -14.77 6.98 49.02
N SER A 3 -14.65 5.98 48.15
CA SER A 3 -13.70 4.89 48.32
C SER A 3 -12.67 5.00 47.19
N THR A 4 -11.67 5.84 47.42
CA THR A 4 -10.40 5.82 46.71
C THR A 4 -9.74 4.47 46.99
N VAL A 5 -9.84 3.54 46.04
CA VAL A 5 -8.96 2.36 46.04
C VAL A 5 -7.60 2.88 45.58
N GLU A 6 -6.76 3.23 46.56
CA GLU A 6 -5.31 3.37 46.40
C GLU A 6 -4.82 2.20 45.55
N HIS A 7 -4.47 2.48 44.30
CA HIS A 7 -3.71 1.54 43.50
C HIS A 7 -2.31 1.56 44.10
N ASP A 8 -2.02 0.55 44.91
CA ASP A 8 -0.65 0.15 45.25
C ASP A 8 0.11 0.01 43.93
N HIS A 9 0.78 1.09 43.50
CA HIS A 9 1.63 1.08 42.32
C HIS A 9 2.85 0.26 42.68
N LEU A 10 2.75 -1.05 42.47
CA LEU A 10 3.91 -1.93 42.49
C LEU A 10 4.93 -1.35 41.50
N GLU A 11 6.07 -0.86 42.02
CA GLU A 11 7.15 -0.27 41.21
C GLU A 11 7.71 -1.27 40.18
N HIS A 12 7.50 -2.57 40.41
CA HIS A 12 8.02 -3.65 39.60
C HIS A 12 6.93 -4.69 39.29
N PRO A 13 6.93 -5.25 38.06
CA PRO A 13 5.96 -6.27 37.66
C PRO A 13 6.14 -7.52 38.50
N VAL A 14 5.03 -8.11 38.93
CA VAL A 14 5.00 -9.28 39.82
C VAL A 14 5.52 -10.53 39.12
N MET A 15 5.38 -10.56 37.79
CA MET A 15 5.81 -11.67 36.95
C MET A 15 6.37 -11.14 35.62
N ARG A 16 7.43 -11.78 35.12
CA ARG A 16 8.01 -11.54 33.80
C ARG A 16 7.84 -12.79 32.93
N ILE A 17 7.56 -12.59 31.66
CA ILE A 17 7.51 -13.64 30.64
C ILE A 17 8.51 -13.30 29.55
N ILE A 18 9.41 -14.25 29.29
CA ILE A 18 10.37 -14.19 28.19
C ILE A 18 9.80 -15.01 27.05
N THR A 19 9.64 -14.35 25.91
CA THR A 19 9.09 -14.93 24.68
C THR A 19 10.01 -14.75 23.49
N LEU A 20 11.01 -13.87 23.53
CA LEU A 20 11.98 -13.66 22.44
C LEU A 20 13.21 -14.56 22.63
N GLY A 21 13.02 -15.85 22.40
CA GLY A 21 13.98 -16.94 22.64
C GLY A 21 13.32 -18.12 23.37
N GLU A 22 14.08 -18.84 24.19
CA GLU A 22 13.56 -19.92 25.04
C GLU A 22 12.45 -19.37 25.97
N PHE A 23 11.29 -20.03 25.96
CA PHE A 23 10.14 -19.56 26.73
C PHE A 23 10.41 -19.72 28.24
N ALA A 24 10.41 -18.60 28.97
CA ALA A 24 10.64 -18.59 30.40
C ALA A 24 9.63 -17.73 31.16
N LEU A 25 9.37 -18.13 32.40
CA LEU A 25 8.54 -17.42 33.34
C LEU A 25 9.40 -17.07 34.54
N GLU A 26 9.37 -15.82 34.99
CA GLU A 26 10.10 -15.39 36.18
C GLU A 26 9.15 -14.71 37.16
N ARG A 27 9.34 -14.97 38.45
CA ARG A 27 8.54 -14.36 39.54
C ARG A 27 9.39 -13.41 40.34
N LEU A 28 8.80 -12.28 40.72
CA LEU A 28 9.45 -11.34 41.63
C LEU A 28 9.63 -12.00 42.99
N VAL A 29 10.87 -11.99 43.50
CA VAL A 29 11.21 -12.43 44.85
C VAL A 29 11.08 -11.22 45.77
N PRO A 30 10.21 -11.26 46.79
CA PRO A 30 10.14 -10.17 47.75
C PRO A 30 11.49 -10.01 48.46
N PRO A 31 12.01 -8.77 48.61
CA PRO A 31 13.29 -8.55 49.26
C PRO A 31 13.24 -9.08 50.70
N PRO A 32 14.33 -9.70 51.20
CA PRO A 32 14.42 -10.02 52.62
C PRO A 32 14.27 -8.73 53.41
N SER A 33 13.51 -8.74 54.50
CA SER A 33 12.96 -7.58 55.23
C SER A 33 13.98 -6.57 55.82
N ARG A 34 15.25 -6.59 55.40
CA ARG A 34 16.35 -5.76 55.92
C ARG A 34 17.04 -4.85 54.90
N VAL A 35 16.61 -4.81 53.63
CA VAL A 35 17.19 -3.89 52.62
C VAL A 35 16.06 -3.28 51.79
N GLN A 36 15.73 -2.01 52.04
CA GLN A 36 14.64 -1.30 51.34
C GLN A 36 15.03 -0.81 49.92
N ASP A 37 16.32 -0.77 49.58
CA ASP A 37 16.83 -0.26 48.28
C ASP A 37 17.51 -1.32 47.39
N ALA A 38 17.20 -2.61 47.58
CA ALA A 38 17.78 -3.66 46.73
C ALA A 38 17.07 -3.73 45.37
N PRO A 39 17.80 -3.86 44.22
CA PRO A 39 17.17 -4.00 42.92
C PRO A 39 16.24 -5.23 42.88
N PRO A 40 15.12 -5.17 42.14
CA PRO A 40 14.15 -6.26 42.10
C PRO A 40 14.80 -7.53 41.57
N ARG A 41 14.72 -8.61 42.35
CA ARG A 41 15.23 -9.93 41.97
C ARG A 41 14.10 -10.79 41.45
N TYR A 42 14.32 -11.40 40.29
CA TYR A 42 13.41 -12.36 39.68
C TYR A 42 14.03 -13.75 39.75
N THR A 43 13.21 -14.75 40.07
CA THR A 43 13.61 -16.16 40.01
C THR A 43 12.83 -16.87 38.92
N PRO A 44 13.49 -17.67 38.05
CA PRO A 44 12.82 -18.51 37.08
C PRO A 44 11.83 -19.47 37.75
N VAL A 45 10.68 -19.67 37.13
CA VAL A 45 9.71 -20.70 37.52
C VAL A 45 10.17 -22.00 36.89
N GLU A 46 10.54 -22.96 37.73
CA GLU A 46 11.08 -24.25 37.32
C GLU A 46 10.19 -24.96 36.29
N ARG A 47 10.80 -25.55 35.25
CA ARG A 47 10.08 -26.16 34.12
C ARG A 47 9.08 -27.24 34.57
N HIS A 48 9.40 -27.98 35.63
CA HIS A 48 8.50 -28.99 36.20
C HIS A 48 7.21 -28.41 36.81
N GLU A 49 7.17 -27.12 37.15
CA GLU A 49 5.96 -26.48 37.67
C GLU A 49 4.90 -26.31 36.58
N TRP A 50 5.27 -26.28 35.30
CA TRP A 50 4.30 -26.04 34.21
C TRP A 50 4.34 -27.08 33.09
N SER A 51 5.33 -27.99 33.05
CA SER A 51 5.48 -29.03 32.03
C SER A 51 4.29 -29.99 31.89
N ASN A 52 3.56 -30.27 32.99
CA ASN A 52 2.42 -31.19 32.98
C ASN A 52 1.06 -30.48 32.73
N ARG A 53 1.08 -29.20 32.32
CA ARG A 53 -0.10 -28.33 32.24
C ARG A 53 -0.28 -27.76 30.82
N GLY A 54 -0.16 -28.63 29.81
CA GLY A 54 -0.18 -28.28 28.39
C GLY A 54 -1.29 -27.30 27.98
N PRO A 55 -2.58 -27.59 28.24
CA PRO A 55 -3.67 -26.69 27.87
C PRO A 55 -3.63 -25.31 28.56
N ALA A 56 -3.18 -25.24 29.80
CA ALA A 56 -3.04 -23.98 30.53
C ALA A 56 -1.90 -23.12 29.96
N MET A 57 -0.80 -23.76 29.54
CA MET A 57 0.31 -23.09 28.87
C MET A 57 -0.06 -22.65 27.44
N ALA A 58 -0.80 -23.47 26.70
CA ALA A 58 -1.34 -23.11 25.40
C ALA A 58 -2.25 -21.87 25.51
N LEU A 59 -3.17 -21.86 26.50
CA LEU A 59 -4.00 -20.70 26.80
C LEU A 59 -3.17 -19.43 27.08
N LEU A 60 -2.14 -19.52 27.91
CA LEU A 60 -1.25 -18.39 28.19
C LEU A 60 -0.60 -17.86 26.91
N LYS A 61 0.01 -18.75 26.11
CA LYS A 61 0.74 -18.36 24.90
C LYS A 61 -0.21 -17.81 23.82
N VAL A 62 -1.40 -18.39 23.64
CA VAL A 62 -2.42 -17.86 22.72
C VAL A 62 -2.83 -16.45 23.13
N LEU A 63 -3.08 -16.20 24.43
CA LEU A 63 -3.41 -14.86 24.91
C LEU A 63 -2.26 -13.86 24.69
N LEU A 64 -1.00 -14.27 24.85
CA LEU A 64 0.18 -13.44 24.54
C LEU A 64 0.30 -13.10 23.04
N CYS A 65 -0.27 -13.92 22.16
CA CYS A 65 -0.29 -13.67 20.72
C CYS A 65 -1.40 -12.72 20.27
N ARG A 66 -2.40 -12.44 21.12
CA ARG A 66 -3.59 -11.67 20.77
C ARG A 66 -3.43 -10.19 21.11
N ALA A 67 -4.11 -9.33 20.34
CA ALA A 67 -4.14 -7.90 20.62
C ALA A 67 -4.69 -7.64 22.03
N ASN A 68 -4.10 -6.68 22.75
CA ASN A 68 -4.45 -6.35 24.14
C ASN A 68 -4.42 -7.53 25.12
N ARG A 69 -3.77 -8.65 24.75
CA ARG A 69 -3.72 -9.90 25.49
C ARG A 69 -5.08 -10.46 25.89
N GLN A 70 -6.07 -10.30 25.00
CA GLN A 70 -7.44 -10.74 25.24
C GLN A 70 -7.95 -11.58 24.07
N ALA A 71 -8.81 -12.55 24.36
CA ALA A 71 -9.49 -13.38 23.38
C ALA A 71 -10.83 -13.86 23.91
N SER A 72 -11.79 -14.07 23.01
CA SER A 72 -13.07 -14.67 23.38
C SER A 72 -12.90 -16.16 23.67
N ARG A 73 -13.88 -16.72 24.38
CA ARG A 73 -13.93 -18.16 24.68
C ARG A 73 -13.87 -19.00 23.41
N ASN A 74 -14.59 -18.61 22.36
CA ASN A 74 -14.64 -19.34 21.10
C ASN A 74 -13.29 -19.32 20.38
N GLU A 75 -12.64 -18.15 20.31
CA GLU A 75 -11.30 -18.03 19.72
C GLU A 75 -10.24 -18.89 20.42
N LEU A 76 -10.34 -19.00 21.75
CA LEU A 76 -9.43 -19.82 22.55
C LEU A 76 -9.69 -21.32 22.37
N ILE A 77 -10.95 -21.72 22.24
CA ILE A 77 -11.31 -23.11 21.96
C ILE A 77 -10.78 -23.51 20.60
N GLU A 78 -11.03 -22.71 19.57
CA GLU A 78 -10.58 -22.98 18.20
C GLU A 78 -9.05 -23.05 18.11
N ALA A 79 -8.32 -22.15 18.79
CA ALA A 79 -6.87 -22.12 18.76
C ALA A 79 -6.19 -23.28 19.50
N ILE A 80 -6.76 -23.73 20.63
CA ILE A 80 -6.16 -24.77 21.49
C ILE A 80 -6.67 -26.18 21.12
N TRP A 81 -7.93 -26.28 20.66
CA TRP A 81 -8.61 -27.52 20.30
C TRP A 81 -9.36 -27.37 18.95
N PRO A 82 -8.66 -27.34 17.80
CA PRO A 82 -9.31 -27.21 16.49
C PRO A 82 -10.28 -28.37 16.20
N ASP A 83 -9.97 -29.60 16.64
CA ASP A 83 -10.82 -30.80 16.48
C ASP A 83 -11.77 -31.04 17.68
N HIS A 84 -12.50 -30.02 18.12
CA HIS A 84 -13.27 -30.03 19.38
C HIS A 84 -14.56 -30.89 19.38
N GLU A 85 -14.94 -31.50 18.25
CA GLU A 85 -16.18 -32.30 18.12
C GLU A 85 -16.27 -33.51 19.08
N THR A 86 -15.16 -33.90 19.73
CA THR A 86 -15.07 -35.07 20.61
C THR A 86 -14.84 -34.74 22.10
N ILE A 87 -14.68 -33.47 22.46
CA ILE A 87 -14.34 -33.02 23.83
C ILE A 87 -15.32 -31.91 24.25
N ASN A 88 -15.70 -31.88 25.52
CA ASN A 88 -16.37 -30.69 26.09
C ASN A 88 -15.34 -29.56 26.24
N ALA A 89 -15.02 -28.89 25.13
CA ALA A 89 -13.93 -27.92 25.02
C ALA A 89 -14.14 -26.70 25.92
N THR A 90 -15.39 -26.30 26.16
CA THR A 90 -15.74 -25.24 27.12
C THR A 90 -15.29 -25.59 28.53
N HIS A 91 -15.62 -26.80 29.01
CA HIS A 91 -15.17 -27.26 30.33
C HIS A 91 -13.64 -27.45 30.39
N ALA A 92 -13.02 -27.89 29.28
CA ALA A 92 -11.57 -28.01 29.18
C ALA A 92 -10.87 -26.64 29.27
N LEU A 93 -11.42 -25.61 28.63
CA LEU A 93 -10.94 -24.23 28.71
C LEU A 93 -11.07 -23.66 30.12
N ASP A 94 -12.24 -23.80 30.75
CA ASP A 94 -12.46 -23.30 32.11
C ASP A 94 -11.52 -23.98 33.12
N SER A 95 -11.27 -25.28 32.94
CA SER A 95 -10.27 -26.04 33.71
C SER A 95 -8.85 -25.52 33.45
N ALA A 96 -8.47 -25.30 32.20
CA ALA A 96 -7.17 -24.74 31.83
C ALA A 96 -6.96 -23.33 32.41
N ALA A 97 -7.97 -22.46 32.35
CA ALA A 97 -7.93 -21.12 32.93
C ALA A 97 -7.82 -21.16 34.46
N SER A 98 -8.52 -22.10 35.12
CA SER A 98 -8.42 -22.32 36.56
C SER A 98 -7.00 -22.78 36.97
N ILE A 99 -6.42 -23.71 36.21
CA ILE A 99 -5.04 -24.20 36.42
C ILE A 99 -4.03 -23.07 36.20
N LEU A 100 -4.20 -22.29 35.12
CA LEU A 100 -3.35 -21.15 34.78
C LEU A 100 -3.33 -20.13 35.92
N ARG A 101 -4.49 -19.78 36.48
CA ARG A 101 -4.62 -18.87 37.63
C ARG A 101 -3.96 -19.40 38.89
N ARG A 102 -4.28 -20.63 39.27
CA ARG A 102 -3.92 -21.16 40.60
C ARG A 102 -2.46 -21.54 40.73
N HIS A 103 -1.85 -21.98 39.63
CA HIS A 103 -0.56 -22.64 39.73
C HIS A 103 0.56 -22.04 38.88
N ILE A 104 0.24 -21.33 37.81
CA ILE A 104 1.26 -20.72 36.93
C ILE A 104 1.33 -19.22 37.23
N LEU A 105 0.23 -18.50 37.05
CA LEU A 105 0.09 -17.06 37.30
C LEU A 105 -0.25 -16.72 38.77
N ARG A 106 0.22 -17.53 39.72
CA ARG A 106 -0.03 -17.30 41.15
C ARG A 106 0.84 -16.16 41.64
N THR A 107 0.19 -15.14 42.20
CA THR A 107 0.82 -14.00 42.89
C THR A 107 0.71 -14.19 44.39
N GLY A 108 1.77 -13.86 45.14
CA GLY A 108 1.77 -13.99 46.61
C GLY A 108 0.94 -12.90 47.31
N THR A 109 0.82 -11.72 46.69
CA THR A 109 0.25 -10.50 47.30
C THR A 109 -0.51 -9.59 46.32
N ALA A 110 -0.34 -9.73 45.01
CA ALA A 110 -0.94 -8.84 44.00
C ALA A 110 -2.19 -9.45 43.34
N GLY A 111 -3.08 -8.63 42.79
CA GLY A 111 -4.35 -9.03 42.18
C GLY A 111 -4.28 -10.10 41.07
N LYS A 112 -5.45 -10.52 40.57
CA LYS A 112 -5.58 -11.58 39.54
C LYS A 112 -4.83 -11.19 38.26
N LEU A 113 -3.90 -12.02 37.79
CA LEU A 113 -3.17 -11.77 36.53
C LEU A 113 -3.96 -12.18 35.26
N LEU A 114 -4.93 -13.08 35.38
CA LEU A 114 -5.86 -13.49 34.32
C LEU A 114 -7.31 -13.17 34.71
N HIS A 115 -7.90 -12.22 34.02
CA HIS A 115 -9.27 -11.75 34.18
C HIS A 115 -10.24 -12.50 33.28
N THR A 116 -11.47 -12.69 33.75
CA THR A 116 -12.60 -13.08 32.91
C THR A 116 -13.60 -11.93 32.95
N LEU A 117 -13.87 -11.36 31.78
CA LEU A 117 -14.83 -10.29 31.56
C LEU A 117 -16.09 -10.93 30.95
N HIS A 118 -17.26 -10.50 31.41
CA HIS A 118 -18.55 -10.92 30.87
C HIS A 118 -19.23 -9.66 30.32
N GLY A 119 -19.58 -9.67 29.03
CA GLY A 119 -20.26 -8.56 28.35
C GLY A 119 -20.78 -9.01 26.97
N SER A 120 -21.90 -8.46 26.52
CA SER A 120 -22.47 -8.66 25.17
C SER A 120 -22.63 -10.13 24.74
N GLY A 121 -23.05 -11.00 25.67
CA GLY A 121 -23.30 -12.42 25.39
C GLY A 121 -22.06 -13.33 25.23
N ASP A 122 -20.82 -12.81 25.32
CA ASP A 122 -19.59 -13.61 25.20
C ASP A 122 -18.68 -13.49 26.44
N THR A 123 -17.87 -14.52 26.68
CA THR A 123 -16.90 -14.59 27.78
C THR A 123 -15.50 -14.30 27.26
N ILE A 124 -14.88 -13.22 27.73
CA ILE A 124 -13.55 -12.79 27.29
C ILE A 124 -12.51 -13.08 28.39
N PHE A 125 -11.40 -13.70 28.02
CA PHE A 125 -10.25 -13.88 28.91
C PHE A 125 -9.18 -12.84 28.58
N LYS A 126 -8.64 -12.17 29.60
CA LYS A 126 -7.66 -11.08 29.43
C LYS A 126 -6.52 -11.18 30.42
N LEU A 127 -5.28 -11.12 29.93
CA LEU A 127 -4.10 -10.99 30.79
C LEU A 127 -3.91 -9.54 31.24
N SER A 128 -3.32 -9.37 32.42
CA SER A 128 -2.98 -8.05 32.94
C SER A 128 -1.93 -7.34 32.08
N GLY A 129 -1.92 -6.01 32.15
CA GLY A 129 -1.00 -5.16 31.39
C GLY A 129 0.46 -5.22 31.86
N GLN A 130 1.34 -4.52 31.14
CA GLN A 130 2.80 -4.55 31.33
C GLN A 130 3.29 -4.17 32.73
N HIS A 131 2.50 -3.41 33.50
CA HIS A 131 2.86 -2.97 34.85
C HIS A 131 2.76 -4.11 35.89
N LEU A 132 1.91 -5.12 35.67
CA LEU A 132 1.76 -6.28 36.56
C LEU A 132 2.38 -7.55 35.98
N LEU A 133 2.19 -7.77 34.67
CA LEU A 133 2.71 -8.91 33.93
C LEU A 133 3.57 -8.38 32.78
N TRP A 134 4.89 -8.35 32.99
CA TRP A 134 5.80 -7.84 31.98
C TRP A 134 6.13 -8.93 30.96
N VAL A 135 6.07 -8.58 29.68
CA VAL A 135 6.38 -9.47 28.54
C VAL A 135 7.39 -8.73 27.67
N ASP A 136 8.50 -9.40 27.38
CA ASP A 136 9.60 -8.87 26.58
C ASP A 136 9.17 -8.44 25.17
N ALA A 137 8.36 -9.23 24.46
CA ALA A 137 7.84 -8.90 23.14
C ALA A 137 7.00 -7.62 23.12
N ASP A 138 6.18 -7.40 24.15
CA ASP A 138 5.36 -6.19 24.26
C ASP A 138 6.21 -4.98 24.69
N ALA A 139 7.24 -5.20 25.50
CA ALA A 139 8.18 -4.16 25.91
C ALA A 139 9.02 -3.71 24.72
N PHE A 140 9.48 -4.66 23.91
CA PHE A 140 10.15 -4.42 22.64
C PHE A 140 9.29 -3.55 21.72
N LEU A 141 8.04 -3.94 21.44
CA LEU A 141 7.16 -3.14 20.58
C LEU A 141 6.87 -1.75 21.16
N ALA A 142 6.70 -1.64 22.48
CA ALA A 142 6.49 -0.35 23.13
C ALA A 142 7.73 0.58 23.02
N LEU A 143 8.94 0.03 23.12
CA LEU A 143 10.19 0.78 22.92
C LEU A 143 10.31 1.25 21.46
N VAL A 144 9.97 0.40 20.49
CA VAL A 144 9.91 0.80 19.07
C VAL A 144 8.94 1.96 18.88
N SER A 145 7.72 1.89 19.41
CA SER A 145 6.74 2.98 19.32
C SER A 145 7.20 4.25 20.04
N LYS A 146 7.95 4.15 21.14
CA LYS A 146 8.56 5.31 21.82
C LYS A 146 9.68 5.92 20.98
N ALA A 147 10.56 5.10 20.40
CA ALA A 147 11.65 5.55 19.54
C ALA A 147 11.12 6.33 18.33
N MET A 148 10.07 5.82 17.68
CA MET A 148 9.44 6.51 16.54
C MET A 148 8.83 7.86 16.94
N ARG A 149 8.23 7.97 18.14
CA ARG A 149 7.70 9.24 18.65
C ARG A 149 8.80 10.22 19.02
N ALA A 150 9.88 9.75 19.65
CA ALA A 150 11.06 10.56 19.96
C ALA A 150 11.65 11.16 18.68
N GLU A 151 11.80 10.35 17.64
CA GLU A 151 12.27 10.80 16.33
C GLU A 151 11.35 11.87 15.70
N TYR A 152 10.03 11.65 15.73
CA TYR A 152 9.06 12.64 15.24
C TYR A 152 9.13 13.98 16.00
N GLN A 153 9.47 13.93 17.28
CA GLN A 153 9.66 15.11 18.13
C GLN A 153 11.07 15.72 18.02
N GLY A 154 11.91 15.22 17.11
CA GLY A 154 13.29 15.69 16.92
C GLY A 154 14.26 15.27 18.02
N GLN A 155 13.88 14.33 18.88
CA GLN A 155 14.73 13.77 19.94
C GLN A 155 15.53 12.57 19.42
N ASN A 156 16.66 12.25 20.06
CA ASN A 156 17.51 11.13 19.67
C ASN A 156 16.82 9.78 19.97
N PRO A 157 16.47 8.96 18.94
CA PRO A 157 15.82 7.67 19.15
C PRO A 157 16.79 6.53 19.47
N VAL A 158 18.12 6.72 19.32
CA VAL A 158 19.14 5.66 19.43
C VAL A 158 19.05 4.88 20.75
N PRO A 159 18.99 5.51 21.95
CA PRO A 159 18.96 4.76 23.21
C PRO A 159 17.74 3.82 23.33
N LEU A 160 16.60 4.25 22.81
CA LEU A 160 15.36 3.46 22.82
C LEU A 160 15.43 2.29 21.84
N LEU A 161 16.09 2.48 20.69
CA LEU A 161 16.31 1.44 19.70
C LEU A 161 17.35 0.41 20.17
N GLU A 162 18.43 0.85 20.83
CA GLU A 162 19.43 -0.04 21.45
C GLU A 162 18.80 -0.91 22.54
N GLU A 163 17.97 -0.32 23.40
CA GLU A 163 17.23 -1.05 24.42
C GLU A 163 16.27 -2.07 23.79
N ALA A 164 15.57 -1.69 22.71
CA ALA A 164 14.71 -2.61 21.96
C ALA A 164 15.52 -3.77 21.36
N TYR A 165 16.66 -3.49 20.73
CA TYR A 165 17.53 -4.51 20.15
C TYR A 165 18.05 -5.49 21.21
N ALA A 166 18.44 -4.99 22.39
CA ALA A 166 18.94 -5.81 23.50
C ALA A 166 17.89 -6.78 24.08
N LEU A 167 16.59 -6.46 23.96
CA LEU A 167 15.49 -7.34 24.34
C LEU A 167 15.22 -8.44 23.30
N ALA A 168 15.50 -8.18 22.03
CA ALA A 168 15.12 -9.06 20.92
C ALA A 168 16.14 -10.18 20.62
N ARG A 169 16.43 -11.01 21.64
CA ARG A 169 17.57 -11.95 21.66
C ARG A 169 17.39 -13.19 20.80
N GLY A 170 16.15 -13.67 20.65
CA GLY A 170 15.80 -14.88 19.91
C GLY A 170 14.45 -14.78 19.19
N GLU A 171 14.00 -15.89 18.63
CA GLU A 171 12.73 -15.94 17.91
C GLU A 171 11.53 -15.95 18.86
N PHE A 172 10.42 -15.32 18.46
CA PHE A 172 9.24 -15.25 19.33
C PHE A 172 8.61 -16.62 19.51
N LEU A 173 8.51 -17.12 20.74
CA LEU A 173 8.05 -18.47 21.08
C LEU A 173 8.81 -19.55 20.30
N GLU A 174 10.13 -19.60 20.48
CA GLU A 174 11.02 -20.56 19.82
C GLU A 174 10.61 -22.03 20.04
N ASP A 175 9.98 -22.33 21.18
CA ASP A 175 9.48 -23.68 21.50
C ASP A 175 8.21 -24.08 20.72
N ASP A 176 7.49 -23.13 20.11
CA ASP A 176 6.17 -23.34 19.45
C ASP A 176 6.17 -22.87 17.99
N LEU A 177 7.24 -23.20 17.25
CA LEU A 177 7.44 -22.80 15.84
C LEU A 177 6.32 -23.26 14.89
N CYS A 178 5.66 -24.38 15.18
CA CYS A 178 4.62 -24.96 14.31
C CYS A 178 3.19 -24.55 14.68
N CYS A 179 3.00 -23.69 15.69
CA CYS A 179 1.66 -23.30 16.15
C CYS A 179 1.10 -22.15 15.30
N GLU A 180 0.00 -22.40 14.57
CA GLU A 180 -0.67 -21.42 13.70
C GLU A 180 -1.02 -20.10 14.42
N TRP A 181 -1.54 -20.19 15.65
CA TRP A 181 -1.92 -19.01 16.45
C TRP A 181 -0.74 -18.10 16.85
N ALA A 182 0.51 -18.58 16.76
CA ALA A 182 1.71 -17.79 17.04
C ALA A 182 2.25 -17.06 15.80
N GLN A 183 1.92 -17.51 14.58
CA GLN A 183 2.56 -17.05 13.35
C GLN A 183 2.35 -15.55 13.09
N ARG A 184 1.12 -15.06 13.25
CA ARG A 184 0.81 -13.64 13.04
C ARG A 184 1.62 -12.73 13.97
N ARG A 185 1.69 -13.08 15.26
CA ARG A 185 2.44 -12.29 16.25
C ARG A 185 3.95 -12.39 16.01
N ARG A 186 4.45 -13.58 15.67
CA ARG A 186 5.84 -13.83 15.28
C ARG A 186 6.25 -12.94 14.10
N HIS A 187 5.45 -12.91 13.04
CA HIS A 187 5.72 -12.08 11.86
C HIS A 187 5.78 -10.58 12.21
N THR A 188 4.83 -10.08 13.01
CA THR A 188 4.84 -8.69 13.49
C THR A 188 6.13 -8.35 14.24
N ILE A 189 6.57 -9.25 15.14
CA ILE A 189 7.77 -9.05 15.94
C ILE A 189 9.02 -9.13 15.06
N THR A 190 9.15 -10.14 14.20
CA THR A 190 10.28 -10.30 13.27
C THR A 190 10.42 -9.08 12.35
N GLY A 191 9.32 -8.60 11.78
CA GLY A 191 9.33 -7.39 10.95
C GLY A 191 9.76 -6.14 11.74
N ALA A 192 9.29 -5.98 12.98
CA ALA A 192 9.73 -4.89 13.85
C ALA A 192 11.22 -5.01 14.22
N ARG A 193 11.74 -6.22 14.43
CA ARG A 193 13.18 -6.44 14.71
C ARG A 193 14.06 -6.05 13.53
N HIS A 194 13.67 -6.41 12.29
CA HIS A 194 14.37 -5.97 11.08
C HIS A 194 14.37 -4.44 10.96
N ARG A 195 13.23 -3.79 11.23
CA ARG A 195 13.15 -2.32 11.22
C ARG A 195 14.09 -1.70 12.24
N VAL A 196 14.15 -2.23 13.47
CA VAL A 196 15.07 -1.74 14.51
C VAL A 196 16.53 -1.91 14.07
N LEU A 197 16.89 -3.08 13.54
CA LEU A 197 18.25 -3.35 13.05
C LEU A 197 18.67 -2.32 12.00
N PHE A 198 17.92 -2.19 10.90
CA PHE A 198 18.31 -1.30 9.81
C PHE A 198 18.23 0.18 10.21
N LYS A 199 17.31 0.56 11.10
CA LYS A 199 17.25 1.92 11.65
C LYS A 199 18.49 2.24 12.47
N LEU A 200 18.91 1.34 13.36
CA LEU A 200 20.15 1.49 14.14
C LEU A 200 21.38 1.56 13.24
N VAL A 201 21.49 0.66 12.26
CA VAL A 201 22.58 0.67 11.27
C VAL A 201 22.64 2.03 10.56
N ASN A 202 21.52 2.53 10.05
CA ASN A 202 21.48 3.82 9.35
C ASN A 202 21.86 5.01 10.26
N LEU A 203 21.39 5.00 11.52
CA LEU A 203 21.74 6.05 12.49
C LEU A 203 23.22 6.01 12.86
N TYR A 204 23.80 4.83 13.07
CA TYR A 204 25.24 4.68 13.30
C TYR A 204 26.08 5.10 12.10
N LEU A 205 25.67 4.75 10.88
CA LEU A 205 26.37 5.21 9.68
C LEU A 205 26.29 6.73 9.53
N LYS A 206 25.14 7.35 9.79
CA LYS A 206 24.97 8.81 9.79
C LYS A 206 25.88 9.50 10.81
N ASP A 207 26.02 8.91 12.00
CA ASP A 207 26.89 9.41 13.07
C ASP A 207 28.35 8.97 12.92
N LYS A 208 28.72 8.37 11.78
CA LYS A 208 30.07 7.84 11.46
C LYS A 208 30.58 6.78 12.43
N GLN A 209 29.68 6.11 13.15
CA GLN A 209 29.94 4.97 14.04
C GLN A 209 29.92 3.65 13.26
N VAL A 210 30.74 3.57 12.20
CA VAL A 210 30.76 2.46 11.24
C VAL A 210 31.01 1.10 11.91
N GLY A 211 31.85 1.05 12.93
CA GLY A 211 32.16 -0.20 13.65
C GLY A 211 30.92 -0.82 14.32
N LEU A 212 30.05 0.00 14.93
CA LEU A 212 28.84 -0.51 15.57
C LEU A 212 27.81 -1.01 14.55
N ALA A 213 27.72 -0.35 13.39
CA ALA A 213 26.88 -0.81 12.28
C ALA A 213 27.36 -2.17 11.74
N GLU A 214 28.67 -2.32 11.55
CA GLU A 214 29.29 -3.56 11.13
C GLU A 214 29.06 -4.71 12.14
N GLU A 215 29.30 -4.45 13.42
CA GLU A 215 29.07 -5.43 14.50
C GLU A 215 27.61 -5.91 14.54
N LEU A 216 26.64 -5.01 14.39
CA LEU A 216 25.23 -5.35 14.36
C LEU A 216 24.87 -6.25 13.17
N LEU A 217 25.37 -5.94 11.98
CA LEU A 217 25.12 -6.70 10.76
C LEU A 217 25.76 -8.09 10.84
N PHE A 218 27.01 -8.19 11.30
CA PHE A 218 27.67 -9.49 11.50
C PHE A 218 26.97 -10.35 12.54
N ALA A 219 26.59 -9.78 13.69
CA ALA A 219 25.90 -10.51 14.74
C ALA A 219 24.54 -11.06 14.28
N TRP A 220 23.88 -10.36 13.35
CA TRP A 220 22.63 -10.82 12.75
C TRP A 220 22.87 -11.94 11.72
N LEU A 221 23.85 -11.76 10.83
CA LEU A 221 24.20 -12.74 9.81
C LEU A 221 24.78 -14.03 10.39
N GLU A 222 25.43 -13.99 11.56
CA GLU A 222 25.88 -15.21 12.27
C GLU A 222 24.69 -16.08 12.72
N LYS A 223 23.56 -15.47 13.09
CA LYS A 223 22.34 -16.19 13.50
C LYS A 223 21.53 -16.69 12.32
N ASP A 224 21.45 -15.89 11.26
CA ASP A 224 20.72 -16.20 10.04
C ASP A 224 21.60 -15.89 8.81
N PRO A 225 22.46 -16.84 8.39
CA PRO A 225 23.35 -16.68 7.24
C PRO A 225 22.62 -16.57 5.90
N THR A 226 21.33 -16.92 5.87
CA THR A 226 20.46 -16.87 4.69
C THR A 226 19.76 -15.52 4.51
N ASN A 227 19.94 -14.60 5.48
CA ASN A 227 19.36 -13.25 5.41
C ASN A 227 20.10 -12.38 4.39
N GLU A 228 19.62 -12.43 3.15
CA GLU A 228 20.26 -11.75 2.02
C GLU A 228 20.25 -10.21 2.16
N ASP A 229 19.26 -9.61 2.84
CA ASP A 229 19.19 -8.17 3.05
C ASP A 229 20.32 -7.67 3.96
N VAL A 230 20.54 -8.37 5.08
CA VAL A 230 21.66 -8.07 6.00
C VAL A 230 22.99 -8.35 5.33
N LEU A 231 23.10 -9.45 4.59
CA LEU A 231 24.27 -9.78 3.79
C LEU A 231 24.61 -8.63 2.85
N CYS A 232 23.67 -8.14 2.04
CA CYS A 232 23.92 -7.06 1.08
C CYS A 232 24.39 -5.76 1.75
N HIS A 233 23.78 -5.35 2.86
CA HIS A 233 24.23 -4.16 3.60
C HIS A 233 25.66 -4.31 4.11
N LEU A 234 26.01 -5.51 4.60
CA LEU A 234 27.35 -5.79 5.07
C LEU A 234 28.37 -5.88 3.93
N LEU A 235 28.00 -6.45 2.78
CA LEU A 235 28.84 -6.49 1.59
C LEU A 235 29.18 -5.07 1.10
N ILE A 236 28.20 -4.17 1.08
CA ILE A 236 28.42 -2.76 0.72
C ILE A 236 29.38 -2.11 1.72
N LEU A 237 29.09 -2.24 3.02
CA LEU A 237 29.91 -1.64 4.08
C LEU A 237 31.37 -2.11 4.05
N LEU A 238 31.60 -3.41 3.86
CA LEU A 238 32.95 -3.97 3.74
C LEU A 238 33.67 -3.44 2.50
N VAL A 239 32.96 -3.22 1.39
CA VAL A 239 33.58 -2.71 0.16
C VAL A 239 33.92 -1.21 0.28
N GLU A 240 33.06 -0.41 0.92
CA GLU A 240 33.34 0.99 1.25
C GLU A 240 34.58 1.14 2.15
N GLN A 241 34.81 0.18 3.05
CA GLN A 241 36.02 0.10 3.87
C GLN A 241 37.25 -0.46 3.11
N GLY A 242 37.14 -0.78 1.82
CA GLY A 242 38.21 -1.36 1.00
C GLY A 242 38.45 -2.88 1.23
N ARG A 243 37.59 -3.55 2.00
CA ARG A 243 37.68 -4.99 2.37
C ARG A 243 36.92 -5.88 1.39
N ARG A 244 37.12 -5.64 0.09
CA ARG A 244 36.42 -6.35 -1.00
C ARG A 244 36.56 -7.88 -0.97
N GLN A 245 37.75 -8.38 -0.66
CA GLN A 245 37.97 -9.83 -0.63
C GLN A 245 37.13 -10.50 0.46
N GLU A 246 36.96 -9.84 1.60
CA GLU A 246 36.15 -10.31 2.71
C GLU A 246 34.66 -10.33 2.35
N ALA A 247 34.17 -9.30 1.66
CA ALA A 247 32.81 -9.27 1.13
C ALA A 247 32.55 -10.48 0.20
N LEU A 248 33.44 -10.76 -0.74
CA LEU A 248 33.28 -11.91 -1.64
C LEU A 248 33.33 -13.27 -0.91
N GLN A 249 34.15 -13.40 0.13
CA GLN A 249 34.20 -14.60 0.97
C GLN A 249 32.90 -14.79 1.76
N LEU A 250 32.35 -13.71 2.29
CA LEU A 250 31.10 -13.74 3.05
C LEU A 250 29.91 -14.15 2.17
N TYR A 251 29.83 -13.59 0.96
CA TYR A 251 28.84 -14.03 -0.03
C TYR A 251 28.97 -15.52 -0.35
N GLN A 252 30.19 -16.01 -0.59
CA GLN A 252 30.41 -17.40 -0.92
C GLN A 252 29.96 -18.33 0.22
N TYR A 253 30.20 -17.94 1.47
CA TYR A 253 29.72 -18.65 2.66
C TYR A 253 28.19 -18.71 2.73
N SER A 254 27.50 -17.56 2.60
CA SER A 254 26.03 -17.52 2.60
C SER A 254 25.42 -18.30 1.43
N LYS A 255 26.05 -18.25 0.25
CA LYS A 255 25.63 -19.02 -0.93
C LYS A 255 25.72 -20.52 -0.67
N GLU A 256 26.79 -21.01 -0.07
CA GLU A 256 26.95 -22.43 0.25
C GLU A 256 25.85 -22.91 1.22
N ILE A 257 25.50 -22.10 2.22
CA ILE A 257 24.42 -22.41 3.17
C ILE A 257 23.06 -22.43 2.48
N LEU A 258 22.75 -21.42 1.67
CA LEU A 258 21.51 -21.37 0.88
C LEU A 258 21.37 -22.62 -0.01
N GLN A 259 22.46 -23.03 -0.66
CA GLN A 259 22.47 -24.23 -1.50
C GLN A 259 22.27 -25.52 -0.69
N GLU A 260 22.82 -25.62 0.52
CA GLU A 260 22.54 -26.75 1.43
C GLU A 260 21.06 -26.82 1.83
N GLU A 261 20.38 -25.67 1.92
CA GLU A 261 18.95 -25.55 2.21
C GLU A 261 18.03 -25.65 0.97
N GLN A 262 18.60 -25.96 -0.20
CA GLN A 262 17.90 -26.00 -1.50
C GLN A 262 17.36 -24.63 -1.97
N GLY A 263 17.92 -23.53 -1.44
CA GLY A 263 17.71 -22.17 -1.93
C GLY A 263 18.82 -21.71 -2.87
N GLU A 264 18.53 -20.71 -3.70
CA GLU A 264 19.52 -20.00 -4.51
C GLU A 264 19.53 -18.52 -4.11
N PRO A 265 20.70 -17.84 -4.11
CA PRO A 265 20.75 -16.42 -3.79
C PRO A 265 19.87 -15.59 -4.75
N ALA A 266 19.15 -14.64 -4.19
CA ALA A 266 18.31 -13.72 -4.92
C ALA A 266 19.07 -12.96 -6.03
N ILE A 267 18.31 -12.50 -7.03
CA ILE A 267 18.86 -11.80 -8.20
C ILE A 267 19.66 -10.55 -7.76
N TYR A 268 19.14 -9.77 -6.81
CA TYR A 268 19.80 -8.55 -6.33
C TYR A 268 21.15 -8.84 -5.64
N THR A 269 21.22 -9.89 -4.81
CA THR A 269 22.47 -10.33 -4.15
C THR A 269 23.52 -10.75 -5.16
N ARG A 270 23.10 -11.53 -6.17
CA ARG A 270 23.99 -11.97 -7.27
C ARG A 270 24.51 -10.78 -8.07
N GLU A 271 23.66 -9.82 -8.39
CA GLU A 271 24.05 -8.62 -9.14
C GLU A 271 24.96 -7.69 -8.34
N LEU A 272 24.69 -7.50 -7.03
CA LEU A 272 25.60 -6.75 -6.15
C LEU A 272 26.99 -7.39 -6.13
N VAL A 273 27.07 -8.70 -5.94
CA VAL A 273 28.34 -9.42 -5.93
C VAL A 273 29.03 -9.34 -7.29
N ARG A 274 28.28 -9.41 -8.40
CA ARG A 274 28.82 -9.22 -9.75
C ARG A 274 29.49 -7.85 -9.88
N ARG A 275 28.84 -6.79 -9.39
CA ARG A 275 29.41 -5.42 -9.36
C ARG A 275 30.64 -5.33 -8.47
N ILE A 276 30.63 -5.98 -7.31
CA ILE A 276 31.79 -6.09 -6.42
C ILE A 276 32.92 -6.82 -7.14
N GLN A 277 32.66 -7.92 -7.83
CA GLN A 277 33.65 -8.71 -8.59
C GLN A 277 34.24 -7.95 -9.78
N GLN A 278 33.49 -7.01 -10.36
CA GLN A 278 33.95 -6.15 -11.44
C GLN A 278 34.64 -4.86 -10.93
N GLY A 279 34.57 -4.58 -9.62
CA GLY A 279 35.23 -3.42 -9.01
C GLY A 279 34.48 -2.11 -9.16
N HIS A 280 33.19 -2.16 -9.46
CA HIS A 280 32.35 -0.98 -9.69
C HIS A 280 31.93 -0.23 -8.41
N ILE A 281 32.30 -0.71 -7.21
CA ILE A 281 32.03 -0.02 -5.93
C ILE A 281 33.31 0.60 -5.35
N LEU A 282 34.15 1.23 -6.17
CA LEU A 282 35.35 1.93 -5.69
C LEU A 282 35.38 3.36 -6.21
N ARG A 283 34.73 4.27 -5.47
CA ARG A 283 35.20 5.62 -5.07
C ARG A 283 34.02 6.55 -4.77
N GLU A 284 33.58 6.57 -3.52
CA GLU A 284 33.15 7.82 -2.89
C GLU A 284 33.98 7.99 -1.62
N GLN A 285 34.72 9.10 -1.54
CA GLN A 285 35.56 9.57 -0.43
C GLN A 285 36.99 9.02 -0.31
N GLY A 286 37.93 9.80 -0.84
CA GLY A 286 39.34 9.71 -0.51
C GLY A 286 40.16 10.67 -1.37
N ASP A 287 40.16 11.96 -1.02
CA ASP A 287 41.32 12.84 -1.17
C ASP A 287 41.15 14.10 -0.30
N SER A 288 41.67 14.04 0.92
CA SER A 288 42.32 15.20 1.54
C SER A 288 43.43 14.70 2.47
N TYR A 289 44.58 14.41 1.89
CA TYR A 289 45.84 14.81 2.51
C TYR A 289 46.68 15.47 1.43
N THR A 290 46.84 16.76 1.62
CA THR A 290 47.83 17.62 0.98
C THR A 290 49.21 16.97 1.01
N THR A 291 49.84 16.87 -0.15
CA THR A 291 51.28 17.05 -0.25
C THR A 291 51.53 18.10 -1.31
N GLU A 292 51.86 19.30 -0.84
CA GLU A 292 52.59 20.28 -1.62
C GLU A 292 53.91 19.66 -2.11
N ASP A 293 54.17 19.97 -3.37
CA ASP A 293 55.47 20.27 -3.95
C ASP A 293 56.53 19.19 -4.24
N THR A 294 57.11 19.41 -5.41
CA THR A 294 58.44 19.07 -5.91
C THR A 294 58.77 17.67 -6.47
N GLN A 295 58.71 17.61 -7.81
CA GLN A 295 59.84 17.39 -8.71
C GLN A 295 60.72 16.13 -8.58
N ASN A 296 60.62 15.29 -9.63
CA ASN A 296 61.72 14.65 -10.38
C ASN A 296 62.47 13.42 -9.80
N PRO A 297 63.12 12.63 -10.69
CA PRO A 297 62.99 11.17 -10.71
C PRO A 297 64.12 10.43 -10.00
N VAL A 298 63.82 9.16 -9.70
CA VAL A 298 64.76 8.13 -9.23
C VAL A 298 65.97 8.00 -10.17
N PRO A 299 67.17 7.80 -9.62
CA PRO A 299 67.99 6.71 -10.12
C PRO A 299 68.42 5.73 -9.01
N ALA A 300 68.64 4.51 -9.45
CA ALA A 300 68.94 3.31 -8.68
C ALA A 300 70.25 3.38 -7.88
N GLY A 301 70.32 2.66 -6.75
CA GLY A 301 71.60 2.28 -6.16
C GLY A 301 71.59 1.85 -4.68
N ARG A 302 71.54 0.53 -4.46
CA ARG A 302 72.27 -0.30 -3.46
C ARG A 302 72.57 0.23 -2.04
N SER A 303 72.14 -0.61 -1.08
CA SER A 303 72.84 -1.11 0.13
C SER A 303 73.65 -0.15 1.01
N THR A 304 73.30 -0.05 2.30
CA THR A 304 74.11 -0.50 3.48
C THR A 304 73.40 -0.15 4.80
N GLN A 305 73.47 -1.07 5.78
CA GLN A 305 73.21 -0.84 7.24
C GLN A 305 74.31 0.08 7.84
N PRO A 306 74.45 0.36 9.17
CA PRO A 306 73.61 0.14 10.39
C PRO A 306 73.57 1.38 11.35
N GLY A 307 72.89 1.29 12.51
CA GLY A 307 73.43 1.85 13.76
C GLY A 307 72.61 2.89 14.57
N GLN A 308 71.77 2.38 15.48
CA GLN A 308 71.57 2.76 16.91
C GLN A 308 71.19 4.21 17.34
N ARG A 309 69.92 4.32 17.80
CA ARG A 309 69.33 4.86 19.08
C ARG A 309 69.88 6.12 19.78
N PRO A 310 69.01 6.97 20.40
CA PRO A 310 68.15 6.65 21.57
C PRO A 310 66.70 7.19 21.49
N GLU A 311 65.68 6.48 22.03
CA GLU A 311 64.91 6.74 23.30
C GLU A 311 64.19 8.11 23.36
N ASP A 312 62.89 8.19 23.05
CA ASP A 312 61.73 8.20 23.98
C ASP A 312 60.40 8.56 23.28
N GLU A 313 59.29 7.93 23.75
CA GLU A 313 57.84 8.26 23.61
C GLU A 313 57.23 8.24 22.17
N ASP A 314 56.12 7.55 21.85
CA ASP A 314 54.79 7.62 22.47
C ASP A 314 53.91 6.40 22.06
N GLU A 315 52.98 6.03 22.94
CA GLU A 315 52.40 4.70 23.18
C GLU A 315 51.03 4.47 22.48
N SER A 316 50.74 5.19 21.40
CA SER A 316 49.39 5.19 20.78
C SER A 316 49.22 4.30 19.54
N GLY A 317 50.31 3.84 18.92
CA GLY A 317 50.26 3.05 17.68
C GLY A 317 50.04 1.54 17.86
N VAL A 318 50.26 0.99 19.05
CA VAL A 318 50.27 -0.47 19.28
C VAL A 318 48.87 -1.04 19.56
N LYS A 319 47.91 -0.23 20.02
CA LYS A 319 46.52 -0.67 20.28
C LYS A 319 45.70 -0.91 19.01
N ARG A 320 46.05 -0.29 17.87
CA ARG A 320 45.30 -0.44 16.60
C ARG A 320 45.61 -1.72 15.83
N ILE A 321 46.73 -2.38 16.13
CA ILE A 321 47.17 -3.62 15.44
C ILE A 321 46.72 -4.88 16.21
N GLN A 322 46.19 -4.75 17.42
CA GLN A 322 45.63 -5.86 18.19
C GLN A 322 44.19 -6.22 17.79
N HIS A 323 43.33 -5.26 17.46
CA HIS A 323 41.94 -5.55 17.04
C HIS A 323 41.86 -6.33 15.71
N VAL A 324 42.70 -5.98 14.73
CA VAL A 324 42.72 -6.69 13.42
C VAL A 324 43.17 -8.15 13.55
N ARG A 325 43.88 -8.49 14.64
CA ARG A 325 44.32 -9.86 14.92
C ARG A 325 43.29 -10.69 15.68
N GLU A 326 42.36 -10.06 16.41
CA GLU A 326 41.27 -10.73 17.13
C GLU A 326 40.12 -11.12 16.18
N ASP A 327 39.83 -10.32 15.16
CA ASP A 327 38.77 -10.63 14.18
C ASP A 327 39.19 -11.75 13.19
N LEU A 328 40.48 -11.86 12.87
CA LEU A 328 41.04 -13.02 12.14
C LEU A 328 41.07 -14.31 12.98
N VAL A 329 41.03 -14.20 14.31
CA VAL A 329 40.93 -15.37 15.21
C VAL A 329 39.49 -15.87 15.28
N LYS A 330 38.49 -14.99 15.33
CA LYS A 330 37.06 -15.36 15.24
C LYS A 330 36.74 -16.11 13.93
N PHE A 331 37.30 -15.67 12.81
CA PHE A 331 37.13 -16.34 11.50
C PHE A 331 37.73 -17.76 11.46
N ARG A 332 38.87 -17.98 12.13
CA ARG A 332 39.46 -19.33 12.30
C ARG A 332 38.70 -20.21 13.28
N GLU A 333 37.96 -19.62 14.21
CA GLU A 333 37.13 -20.33 15.20
C GLU A 333 35.81 -20.83 14.58
N ILE A 334 35.24 -20.06 13.63
CA ILE A 334 34.12 -20.46 12.76
C ILE A 334 34.52 -21.67 11.89
N GLN A 335 35.71 -21.67 11.28
CA GLN A 335 36.22 -22.83 10.53
C GLN A 335 36.48 -24.07 11.41
N LYS A 336 36.94 -23.88 12.66
CA LYS A 336 37.19 -25.01 13.59
C LYS A 336 35.89 -25.61 14.15
N ARG A 337 34.82 -24.85 14.29
CA ARG A 337 33.49 -25.34 14.71
C ARG A 337 32.84 -26.23 13.64
N SER A 338 33.14 -26.01 12.35
CA SER A 338 32.63 -26.84 11.25
C SER A 338 33.01 -28.33 11.37
N ALA A 339 34.18 -28.64 11.96
CA ALA A 339 34.63 -30.02 12.16
C ALA A 339 33.93 -30.75 13.34
N CYS A 340 33.34 -30.00 14.29
CA CYS A 340 32.71 -30.58 15.48
C CYS A 340 31.21 -30.92 15.27
N TYR A 341 30.58 -30.33 14.24
CA TYR A 341 29.15 -30.54 13.92
C TYR A 341 28.84 -31.84 13.17
N ALA A 342 29.85 -32.63 12.78
CA ALA A 342 29.65 -33.94 12.15
C ALA A 342 29.00 -34.98 13.09
N SER A 343 29.19 -34.83 14.41
CA SER A 343 28.64 -35.75 15.43
C SER A 343 27.21 -35.39 15.84
N LEU A 344 26.84 -34.10 15.80
CA LEU A 344 25.46 -33.62 16.02
C LEU A 344 24.54 -33.89 14.83
N ARG A 345 25.09 -34.02 13.60
CA ARG A 345 24.34 -34.41 12.38
C ARG A 345 23.64 -35.76 12.48
N LYS A 346 24.12 -36.72 13.29
CA LYS A 346 23.44 -38.02 13.47
C LYS A 346 22.23 -37.97 14.40
N ALA A 347 22.24 -37.10 15.41
CA ALA A 347 21.09 -36.88 16.30
C ALA A 347 20.04 -35.98 15.62
N HIS A 348 20.49 -34.95 14.89
CA HIS A 348 19.63 -34.06 14.12
C HIS A 348 18.97 -34.77 12.91
N ALA A 349 19.63 -35.76 12.28
CA ALA A 349 19.03 -36.57 11.21
C ALA A 349 17.89 -37.50 11.68
N ILE A 350 17.81 -37.81 12.98
CA ILE A 350 16.71 -38.62 13.55
C ILE A 350 15.51 -37.72 13.88
N ALA A 351 15.75 -36.49 14.36
CA ALA A 351 14.71 -35.46 14.55
C ALA A 351 14.18 -34.87 13.22
N MET A 352 15.05 -34.77 12.20
CA MET A 352 14.69 -34.31 10.85
C MET A 352 13.77 -35.27 10.10
N ARG A 353 13.73 -36.58 10.43
CA ARG A 353 12.80 -37.52 9.76
C ARG A 353 11.35 -37.38 10.24
N SER A 354 11.11 -36.85 11.44
CA SER A 354 9.78 -36.39 11.87
C SER A 354 9.48 -35.00 11.34
N HIS A 355 10.49 -34.12 11.28
CA HIS A 355 10.38 -32.80 10.67
C HIS A 355 10.15 -32.85 9.15
N GLN A 356 10.56 -33.90 8.43
CA GLN A 356 10.38 -34.03 6.98
C GLN A 356 8.94 -34.42 6.61
N ARG A 357 8.24 -35.18 7.47
CA ARG A 357 6.80 -35.48 7.29
C ARG A 357 5.88 -34.32 7.68
N GLN A 358 6.37 -33.35 8.44
CA GLN A 358 5.63 -32.13 8.79
C GLN A 358 6.10 -30.89 8.01
N ARG A 359 7.35 -30.82 7.54
CA ARG A 359 7.86 -29.86 6.52
C ARG A 359 7.14 -30.06 5.19
N GLU A 360 6.89 -31.30 4.76
CA GLU A 360 6.02 -31.57 3.60
C GLU A 360 4.59 -31.00 3.73
N HIS A 361 4.15 -30.71 4.97
CA HIS A 361 2.84 -30.11 5.26
C HIS A 361 2.90 -28.60 5.55
N PHE A 362 4.06 -28.04 5.93
CA PHE A 362 4.25 -26.65 6.39
C PHE A 362 5.11 -25.77 5.45
N GLU A 363 5.98 -26.35 4.62
CA GLU A 363 6.70 -25.66 3.53
C GLU A 363 5.76 -25.19 2.40
N ARG A 364 4.47 -25.55 2.48
CA ARG A 364 3.39 -25.05 1.62
C ARG A 364 2.86 -23.67 2.00
N ARG A 365 3.52 -22.84 2.83
CA ARG A 365 2.90 -21.55 3.21
C ARG A 365 3.68 -20.25 3.06
N TYR A 366 5.00 -20.14 3.31
CA TYR A 366 5.66 -18.81 3.22
C TYR A 366 7.19 -18.86 2.97
N SER A 367 7.60 -19.45 1.85
CA SER A 367 8.72 -18.91 1.06
C SER A 367 8.10 -18.12 -0.10
N SER A 368 8.82 -17.45 -1.00
CA SER A 368 8.23 -17.07 -2.30
C SER A 368 7.69 -18.35 -2.94
N MET A 369 6.38 -18.55 -2.80
CA MET A 369 5.79 -19.88 -2.69
C MET A 369 5.56 -20.37 -4.10
N HIS A 370 6.57 -21.02 -4.68
CA HIS A 370 6.40 -21.85 -5.87
C HIS A 370 5.58 -23.07 -5.43
N MET A 371 4.27 -22.88 -5.27
CA MET A 371 3.38 -23.98 -4.92
C MET A 371 3.10 -24.74 -6.20
N ILE A 372 3.64 -25.95 -6.31
CA ILE A 372 3.22 -26.87 -7.36
C ILE A 372 1.74 -27.18 -7.14
N MET A 373 0.91 -26.57 -7.98
CA MET A 373 -0.54 -26.73 -8.01
C MET A 373 -0.91 -28.09 -8.57
N ASP A 374 -0.26 -28.46 -9.68
CA ASP A 374 -0.53 -29.71 -10.37
C ASP A 374 0.73 -30.26 -11.07
N LYS A 375 0.73 -31.58 -11.28
CA LYS A 375 1.76 -32.30 -12.04
C LYS A 375 1.10 -33.20 -13.06
N MET A 376 1.40 -32.96 -14.32
CA MET A 376 0.80 -33.66 -15.44
C MET A 376 1.87 -34.44 -16.20
N TYR A 377 1.51 -35.61 -16.69
CA TYR A 377 2.42 -36.47 -17.45
C TYR A 377 1.77 -36.76 -18.79
N CYS A 378 2.26 -36.12 -19.86
CA CYS A 378 1.73 -36.31 -21.21
C CYS A 378 2.88 -36.72 -22.14
N GLY A 379 2.80 -37.95 -22.67
CA GLY A 379 3.84 -38.50 -23.54
C GLY A 379 5.22 -38.53 -22.86
N ASN A 380 6.21 -37.92 -23.51
CA ASN A 380 7.58 -37.80 -23.00
C ASN A 380 7.80 -36.58 -22.10
N TYR A 381 6.75 -35.85 -21.72
CA TYR A 381 6.88 -34.62 -20.95
C TYR A 381 6.18 -34.73 -19.60
N LYS A 382 6.83 -34.16 -18.60
CA LYS A 382 6.26 -33.84 -17.30
C LYS A 382 6.03 -32.34 -17.27
N PHE A 383 4.81 -31.94 -16.99
CA PHE A 383 4.46 -30.55 -16.74
C PHE A 383 4.28 -30.32 -15.25
N VAL A 384 4.76 -29.18 -14.78
CA VAL A 384 4.60 -28.72 -13.41
C VAL A 384 3.92 -27.37 -13.49
N VAL A 385 2.71 -27.28 -12.93
CA VAL A 385 1.98 -26.02 -12.84
C VAL A 385 2.29 -25.44 -11.47
N GLU A 386 2.86 -24.25 -11.47
CA GLU A 386 3.32 -23.56 -10.26
C GLU A 386 2.55 -22.26 -10.10
N PHE A 387 2.08 -22.03 -8.88
CA PHE A 387 1.63 -20.72 -8.46
C PHE A 387 2.84 -19.94 -7.97
N ASP A 388 3.04 -18.70 -8.44
CA ASP A 388 4.11 -17.81 -7.98
C ASP A 388 3.52 -16.65 -7.17
N SER A 389 3.85 -16.59 -5.88
CA SER A 389 3.41 -15.51 -5.00
C SER A 389 4.04 -14.15 -5.28
N GLY A 390 5.11 -14.09 -6.10
CA GLY A 390 5.80 -12.89 -6.55
C GLY A 390 5.47 -12.48 -7.99
N SER A 391 4.42 -13.07 -8.58
CA SER A 391 4.07 -12.86 -9.98
C SER A 391 3.65 -11.43 -10.32
N GLU A 392 3.75 -11.09 -11.61
CA GLU A 392 3.37 -9.79 -12.19
C GLU A 392 1.90 -9.44 -11.97
N THR A 393 1.04 -10.40 -11.63
CA THR A 393 -0.39 -10.15 -11.37
C THR A 393 -0.85 -10.71 -10.02
N GLY A 394 0.09 -10.95 -9.10
CA GLY A 394 -0.21 -11.41 -7.75
C GLY A 394 -0.75 -12.85 -7.70
N SER A 395 -2.01 -13.04 -7.28
CA SER A 395 -2.59 -14.38 -7.09
C SER A 395 -3.31 -14.95 -8.32
N ASN A 396 -3.17 -14.31 -9.49
CA ASN A 396 -3.92 -14.65 -10.71
C ASN A 396 -3.02 -15.08 -11.88
N GLN A 397 -1.84 -15.61 -11.58
CA GLN A 397 -0.89 -16.16 -12.54
C GLN A 397 -0.50 -17.59 -12.14
N LEU A 398 -0.51 -18.49 -13.11
CA LEU A 398 0.06 -19.83 -12.99
C LEU A 398 1.16 -20.00 -14.04
N THR A 399 2.31 -20.52 -13.63
CA THR A 399 3.45 -20.79 -14.50
C THR A 399 3.51 -22.27 -14.82
N VAL A 400 3.57 -22.60 -16.10
CA VAL A 400 3.74 -23.96 -16.59
C VAL A 400 5.21 -24.19 -16.92
N TRP A 401 5.80 -25.18 -16.27
CA TRP A 401 7.14 -25.67 -16.54
C TRP A 401 7.06 -27.03 -17.21
N ALA A 402 7.97 -27.32 -18.14
CA ALA A 402 8.05 -28.61 -18.80
C ALA A 402 9.42 -29.26 -18.55
N ALA A 403 9.41 -30.57 -18.37
CA ALA A 403 10.60 -31.39 -18.28
C ALA A 403 10.46 -32.58 -19.23
N GLU A 404 11.42 -32.75 -20.12
CA GLU A 404 11.46 -33.91 -21.02
C GLU A 404 11.99 -35.14 -20.29
N LYS A 405 11.45 -36.31 -20.65
CA LYS A 405 11.84 -37.60 -20.10
C LYS A 405 13.30 -37.91 -20.43
N THR A 406 14.06 -38.27 -19.41
CA THR A 406 15.46 -38.63 -19.57
C THR A 406 15.57 -39.91 -20.40
N ASP A 407 16.57 -39.99 -21.28
CA ASP A 407 16.87 -41.22 -22.03
C ASP A 407 17.01 -42.40 -21.06
N ILE A 408 16.23 -43.46 -21.30
CA ILE A 408 16.17 -44.66 -20.45
C ILE A 408 17.55 -45.32 -20.29
N ALA A 409 18.46 -45.11 -21.26
CA ALA A 409 19.84 -45.57 -21.18
C ALA A 409 20.61 -44.92 -20.00
N ALA A 410 20.30 -43.67 -19.66
CA ALA A 410 20.96 -42.91 -18.60
C ALA A 410 20.28 -43.09 -17.22
N VAL A 411 19.03 -43.55 -17.16
CA VAL A 411 18.24 -43.65 -15.91
C VAL A 411 18.62 -44.89 -15.10
N PRO A 412 19.15 -44.79 -13.86
CA PRO A 412 19.48 -45.96 -13.02
C PRO A 412 18.24 -46.82 -12.66
N LEU A 413 18.33 -48.15 -12.77
CA LEU A 413 17.21 -49.08 -12.46
C LEU A 413 16.62 -48.88 -11.05
N LYS A 414 17.44 -48.46 -10.08
CA LYS A 414 16.99 -48.14 -8.71
C LYS A 414 15.95 -47.01 -8.61
N GLN A 415 15.79 -46.20 -9.66
CA GLN A 415 14.79 -45.12 -9.73
C GLN A 415 13.45 -45.59 -10.32
N ILE A 416 13.36 -46.84 -10.78
CA ILE A 416 12.15 -47.46 -11.31
C ILE A 416 11.55 -48.37 -10.24
N GLY A 417 10.24 -48.30 -10.02
CA GLY A 417 9.56 -49.08 -8.99
C GLY A 417 9.65 -50.60 -9.21
N THR A 418 9.73 -51.37 -8.13
CA THR A 418 9.87 -52.84 -8.14
C THR A 418 8.84 -53.54 -9.03
N THR A 419 7.58 -53.12 -8.96
CA THR A 419 6.48 -53.68 -9.77
C THR A 419 6.71 -53.46 -11.26
N HIS A 420 7.08 -52.24 -11.67
CA HIS A 420 7.32 -51.91 -13.07
C HIS A 420 8.59 -52.57 -13.61
N LEU A 421 9.62 -52.73 -12.77
CA LEU A 421 10.80 -53.52 -13.13
C LEU A 421 10.42 -54.98 -13.38
N LEU A 422 9.57 -55.57 -12.54
CA LEU A 422 9.09 -56.94 -12.73
C LEU A 422 8.23 -57.09 -14.01
N GLU A 423 7.40 -56.10 -14.32
CA GLU A 423 6.58 -56.09 -15.55
C GLU A 423 7.43 -55.93 -16.82
N ALA A 424 8.52 -55.15 -16.73
CA ALA A 424 9.47 -54.96 -17.82
C ALA A 424 10.42 -56.14 -18.03
N LEU A 425 10.49 -57.12 -17.13
CA LEU A 425 11.34 -58.30 -17.31
C LEU A 425 10.89 -59.14 -18.51
N ILE A 426 11.87 -59.60 -19.28
CA ILE A 426 11.66 -60.55 -20.37
C ILE A 426 11.59 -61.99 -19.79
N GLU A 427 10.76 -62.85 -20.37
CA GLU A 427 10.70 -64.27 -19.98
C GLU A 427 12.03 -64.98 -20.26
N PRO A 428 12.48 -65.93 -19.40
CA PRO A 428 11.78 -66.57 -18.28
C PRO A 428 12.00 -65.91 -16.91
N GLU A 429 12.85 -64.87 -16.83
CA GLU A 429 13.23 -64.24 -15.56
C GLU A 429 12.06 -63.57 -14.86
N ARG A 430 11.13 -63.01 -15.65
CA ARG A 430 9.85 -62.49 -15.16
C ARG A 430 9.10 -63.53 -14.32
N SER A 431 8.81 -64.69 -14.89
CA SER A 431 8.07 -65.76 -14.21
C SER A 431 8.80 -66.25 -12.95
N ARG A 432 10.13 -66.41 -13.03
CA ARG A 432 10.97 -66.89 -11.92
C ARG A 432 10.95 -65.93 -10.73
N LEU A 433 11.21 -64.64 -10.97
CA LEU A 433 11.34 -63.64 -9.90
C LEU A 433 9.99 -63.23 -9.32
N HIS A 434 8.91 -63.24 -10.12
CA HIS A 434 7.54 -63.09 -9.59
C HIS A 434 7.17 -64.22 -8.62
N ALA A 435 7.48 -65.48 -8.96
CA ALA A 435 7.18 -66.62 -8.11
C ALA A 435 7.96 -66.54 -6.78
N GLN A 436 9.25 -66.18 -6.84
CA GLN A 436 10.10 -66.03 -5.66
C GLN A 436 9.61 -64.90 -4.73
N LEU A 437 9.23 -63.74 -5.28
CA LEU A 437 8.71 -62.63 -4.48
C LEU A 437 7.39 -63.00 -3.79
N GLU A 438 6.50 -63.72 -4.46
CA GLU A 438 5.23 -64.17 -3.87
C GLU A 438 5.44 -65.18 -2.73
N GLU A 439 6.44 -66.06 -2.83
CA GLU A 439 6.80 -66.97 -1.75
C GLU A 439 7.33 -66.22 -0.52
N GLU A 440 8.25 -65.27 -0.71
CA GLU A 440 8.79 -64.45 0.38
C GLU A 440 7.70 -63.55 1.01
N ARG A 441 6.77 -63.00 0.22
CA ARG A 441 5.61 -62.24 0.71
C ARG A 441 4.72 -63.10 1.61
N ARG A 442 4.44 -64.36 1.23
CA ARG A 442 3.65 -65.29 2.05
C ARG A 442 4.34 -65.59 3.37
N ALA A 443 5.64 -65.89 3.34
CA ALA A 443 6.42 -66.15 4.55
C ALA A 443 6.43 -64.95 5.51
N CYS A 444 6.49 -63.72 4.98
CA CYS A 444 6.43 -62.48 5.76
C CYS A 444 5.06 -62.23 6.41
N ARG A 445 3.95 -62.57 5.75
CA ARG A 445 2.57 -62.37 6.27
C ARG A 445 2.18 -63.36 7.37
N GLN A 446 2.62 -64.61 7.24
CA GLN A 446 2.24 -65.72 8.10
C GLN A 446 2.32 -65.45 9.63
N PRO A 447 3.41 -64.87 10.19
CA PRO A 447 3.47 -64.61 11.64
C PRO A 447 2.44 -63.58 12.11
N PHE A 448 2.19 -62.53 11.32
CA PHE A 448 1.21 -61.49 11.66
C PHE A 448 -0.22 -62.01 11.58
N GLU A 449 -0.53 -62.83 10.56
CA GLU A 449 -1.86 -63.45 10.41
C GLU A 449 -2.15 -64.40 11.57
N LEU A 450 -1.14 -65.17 12.01
CA LEU A 450 -1.26 -66.06 13.17
C LEU A 450 -1.51 -65.27 14.47
N GLU A 451 -0.83 -64.15 14.67
CA GLU A 451 -1.00 -63.29 15.85
C GLU A 451 -2.37 -62.58 15.85
N ILE A 452 -2.81 -62.09 14.70
CA ILE A 452 -4.17 -61.53 14.52
C ILE A 452 -5.23 -62.60 14.80
N ALA A 453 -5.06 -63.81 14.27
CA ALA A 453 -5.98 -64.92 14.51
C ALA A 453 -6.01 -65.31 15.99
N THR A 454 -4.86 -65.31 16.68
CA THR A 454 -4.76 -65.60 18.12
C THR A 454 -5.52 -64.56 18.96
N LEU A 455 -5.36 -63.26 18.68
CA LEU A 455 -6.09 -62.19 19.35
C LEU A 455 -7.60 -62.26 19.13
N GLN A 456 -8.03 -62.67 17.93
CA GLN A 456 -9.45 -62.85 17.60
C GLN A 456 -10.05 -64.12 18.23
N HIS A 457 -9.27 -65.21 18.30
CA HIS A 457 -9.69 -66.48 18.87
C HIS A 457 -9.76 -66.43 20.40
N ALA A 458 -8.81 -65.77 21.07
CA ALA A 458 -8.83 -65.54 22.52
C ALA A 458 -10.11 -64.81 22.99
N PHE A 459 -10.67 -63.94 22.15
CA PHE A 459 -11.96 -63.30 22.41
C PHE A 459 -13.16 -64.23 22.18
N LYS A 460 -13.15 -65.03 21.09
CA LYS A 460 -14.21 -66.01 20.81
C LYS A 460 -14.31 -67.11 21.87
N ALA A 461 -13.19 -67.51 22.47
CA ALA A 461 -13.16 -68.53 23.53
C ALA A 461 -13.63 -68.03 24.91
N ALA A 462 -13.61 -66.71 25.15
CA ALA A 462 -14.00 -66.11 26.43
C ALA A 462 -15.50 -65.78 26.54
N GLY A 463 -16.30 -66.04 25.49
CA GLY A 463 -17.71 -65.65 25.42
C GLY A 463 -18.62 -66.73 24.84
N GLU A 464 -19.00 -67.72 25.65
CA GLU A 464 -20.22 -68.49 25.41
C GLU A 464 -21.44 -67.67 25.88
N LYS A 465 -21.85 -66.70 25.05
CA LYS A 465 -23.24 -66.21 24.87
C LYS A 465 -23.25 -65.05 23.87
N GLN A 466 -24.22 -65.09 22.98
CA GLN A 466 -24.37 -64.29 21.75
C GLN A 466 -24.25 -62.76 21.93
N GLU A 467 -23.71 -62.12 20.88
CA GLU A 467 -23.85 -60.69 20.53
C GLU A 467 -23.17 -59.60 21.39
N GLN A 468 -21.92 -59.78 21.82
CA GLN A 468 -21.10 -58.65 22.31
C GLN A 468 -20.13 -58.12 21.23
N LYS A 469 -20.23 -56.83 20.90
CA LYS A 469 -19.32 -56.10 20.00
C LYS A 469 -17.86 -56.24 20.47
N ILE A 470 -16.96 -56.60 19.55
CA ILE A 470 -15.51 -56.72 19.81
C ILE A 470 -14.99 -55.46 20.54
N PRO A 471 -14.32 -55.60 21.70
CA PRO A 471 -13.77 -54.49 22.46
C PRO A 471 -12.87 -53.57 21.63
N GLY A 472 -13.00 -52.26 21.83
CA GLY A 472 -12.21 -51.25 21.11
C GLY A 472 -10.69 -51.35 21.29
N LYS A 473 -10.22 -52.07 22.32
CA LYS A 473 -8.79 -52.39 22.51
C LYS A 473 -8.29 -53.40 21.48
N ILE A 474 -8.98 -54.53 21.32
CA ILE A 474 -8.62 -55.60 20.36
C ILE A 474 -8.68 -55.06 18.92
N LYS A 475 -9.66 -54.23 18.58
CA LYS A 475 -9.72 -53.59 17.25
C LYS A 475 -8.52 -52.68 16.97
N ARG A 476 -8.02 -51.95 17.97
CA ARG A 476 -6.81 -51.11 17.85
C ARG A 476 -5.56 -51.97 17.67
N ASP A 477 -5.44 -53.05 18.43
CA ASP A 477 -4.28 -53.96 18.36
C ASP A 477 -4.21 -54.67 17.00
N VAL A 478 -5.34 -55.16 16.47
CA VAL A 478 -5.42 -55.73 15.11
C VAL A 478 -5.07 -54.69 14.04
N ARG A 479 -5.54 -53.44 14.17
CA ARG A 479 -5.18 -52.36 13.24
C ARG A 479 -3.67 -52.08 13.26
N LYS A 480 -3.06 -52.09 14.45
CA LYS A 480 -1.61 -51.89 14.64
C LYS A 480 -0.81 -53.03 14.02
N LEU A 481 -1.20 -54.29 14.20
CA LEU A 481 -0.55 -55.45 13.58
C LEU A 481 -0.65 -55.43 12.06
N ARG A 482 -1.81 -55.06 11.49
CA ARG A 482 -1.96 -54.90 10.03
C ARG A 482 -1.06 -53.78 9.47
N GLN A 483 -0.93 -52.68 10.20
CA GLN A 483 -0.01 -51.61 9.83
C GLN A 483 1.46 -52.07 9.86
N GLN A 484 1.86 -52.83 10.90
CA GLN A 484 3.20 -53.40 11.01
C GLN A 484 3.50 -54.41 9.90
N MET A 485 2.53 -55.28 9.56
CA MET A 485 2.63 -56.23 8.45
C MET A 485 2.84 -55.52 7.10
N ASN A 486 2.08 -54.45 6.82
CA ASN A 486 2.26 -53.67 5.59
C ASN A 486 3.65 -53.02 5.51
N ILE A 487 4.16 -52.49 6.63
CA ILE A 487 5.52 -51.92 6.69
C ILE A 487 6.58 -53.01 6.46
N ALA A 488 6.39 -54.22 7.01
CA ALA A 488 7.31 -55.34 6.81
C ALA A 488 7.33 -55.82 5.35
N LEU A 489 6.17 -55.89 4.68
CA LEU A 489 6.08 -56.24 3.26
C LEU A 489 6.77 -55.21 2.36
N GLN A 490 6.59 -53.91 2.63
CA GLN A 490 7.28 -52.86 1.87
C GLN A 490 8.80 -52.94 2.01
N ARG A 491 9.30 -53.28 3.21
CA ARG A 491 10.75 -53.48 3.43
C ARG A 491 11.29 -54.68 2.66
N LEU A 492 10.56 -55.80 2.71
CA LEU A 492 10.90 -57.01 1.96
C LEU A 492 11.00 -56.74 0.45
N GLU A 493 10.02 -56.03 -0.13
CA GLU A 493 10.00 -55.69 -1.55
C GLU A 493 11.17 -54.80 -1.97
N ALA A 494 11.59 -53.86 -1.12
CA ALA A 494 12.74 -53.01 -1.37
C ALA A 494 14.07 -53.79 -1.28
N GLU A 495 14.20 -54.70 -0.32
CA GLU A 495 15.36 -55.58 -0.19
C GLU A 495 15.46 -56.57 -1.36
N PHE A 496 14.33 -57.14 -1.78
CA PHE A 496 14.24 -58.02 -2.95
C PHE A 496 14.65 -57.29 -4.23
N ALA A 497 14.14 -56.07 -4.45
CA ALA A 497 14.50 -55.26 -5.61
C ALA A 497 16.00 -54.96 -5.65
N ARG A 498 16.60 -54.64 -4.49
CA ARG A 498 18.03 -54.37 -4.39
C ARG A 498 18.90 -55.61 -4.65
N ARG A 499 18.46 -56.78 -4.16
CA ARG A 499 19.20 -58.04 -4.25
C ARG A 499 19.11 -58.64 -5.65
N GLU A 500 17.90 -58.74 -6.18
CA GLU A 500 17.63 -59.46 -7.43
C GLU A 500 17.54 -58.49 -8.61
N LEU A 501 16.64 -57.51 -8.58
CA LEU A 501 16.31 -56.70 -9.76
C LEU A 501 17.41 -55.70 -10.14
N TRP A 502 17.98 -54.95 -9.20
CA TRP A 502 19.01 -53.94 -9.51
C TRP A 502 20.35 -54.56 -9.91
N SER A 503 20.54 -55.85 -9.64
CA SER A 503 21.74 -56.60 -10.00
C SER A 503 21.71 -57.12 -11.43
N LEU A 504 20.52 -57.17 -12.05
CA LEU A 504 20.34 -57.64 -13.42
C LEU A 504 20.84 -56.61 -14.42
N ASP A 505 21.41 -57.13 -15.52
CA ASP A 505 21.80 -56.32 -16.66
C ASP A 505 20.56 -55.77 -17.40
N ARG A 506 20.67 -54.57 -17.95
CA ARG A 506 19.56 -53.83 -18.61
C ARG A 506 18.96 -54.58 -19.80
N GLN A 507 19.72 -55.48 -20.42
CA GLN A 507 19.26 -56.33 -21.51
C GLN A 507 18.12 -57.29 -21.13
N TRP A 508 17.92 -57.56 -19.83
CA TRP A 508 16.83 -58.41 -19.33
C TRP A 508 15.50 -57.69 -19.22
N TYR A 509 15.46 -56.41 -19.54
CA TYR A 509 14.28 -55.57 -19.48
C TYR A 509 13.89 -55.07 -20.86
N ASP A 510 12.60 -55.11 -21.17
CA ASP A 510 12.06 -54.51 -22.37
C ASP A 510 12.19 -52.97 -22.32
N ARG A 511 12.87 -52.40 -23.32
CA ARG A 511 13.23 -50.98 -23.34
C ARG A 511 12.00 -50.08 -23.44
N ASP A 512 10.99 -50.48 -24.20
CA ASP A 512 9.77 -49.68 -24.40
C ASP A 512 8.88 -49.72 -23.16
N THR A 513 8.78 -50.88 -22.51
CA THR A 513 8.13 -51.01 -21.21
C THR A 513 8.88 -50.22 -20.13
N LEU A 514 10.22 -50.27 -20.07
CA LEU A 514 11.01 -49.46 -19.13
C LEU A 514 10.86 -47.97 -19.39
N LEU A 515 10.88 -47.55 -20.66
CA LEU A 515 10.67 -46.16 -21.02
C LEU A 515 9.28 -45.75 -20.56
N THR A 516 8.23 -46.50 -20.87
CA THR A 516 6.85 -46.19 -20.46
C THR A 516 6.74 -45.96 -18.95
N HIS A 517 7.31 -46.85 -18.13
CA HIS A 517 7.23 -46.79 -16.67
C HIS A 517 8.30 -45.93 -15.98
N SER A 518 9.27 -45.38 -16.73
CA SER A 518 10.24 -44.43 -16.19
C SER A 518 9.55 -43.10 -15.89
N HIS A 519 9.69 -42.61 -14.66
CA HIS A 519 9.25 -41.28 -14.27
C HIS A 519 10.44 -40.37 -13.95
N VAL A 520 11.51 -40.50 -14.75
CA VAL A 520 12.72 -39.69 -14.62
C VAL A 520 12.78 -38.69 -15.77
N TYR A 521 12.91 -37.41 -15.41
CA TYR A 521 12.84 -36.27 -16.32
C TYR A 521 14.06 -35.37 -16.10
N ASN A 522 14.43 -34.64 -17.14
CA ASN A 522 15.50 -33.65 -17.12
C ASN A 522 15.11 -32.41 -16.30
N THR A 523 16.02 -31.44 -16.20
CA THR A 523 15.73 -30.15 -15.57
C THR A 523 14.52 -29.49 -16.25
N ALA A 524 13.58 -29.00 -15.43
CA ALA A 524 12.42 -28.29 -15.94
C ALA A 524 12.85 -26.94 -16.54
N PHE A 525 12.23 -26.57 -17.66
CA PHE A 525 12.41 -25.28 -18.31
C PHE A 525 11.07 -24.55 -18.38
N PHE A 526 11.13 -23.21 -18.39
CA PHE A 526 9.96 -22.36 -18.48
C PHE A 526 9.23 -22.59 -19.79
N LEU A 527 7.91 -22.77 -19.73
CA LEU A 527 7.09 -22.94 -20.92
C LEU A 527 6.17 -21.75 -21.16
N ARG A 528 5.35 -21.38 -20.17
CA ARG A 528 4.35 -20.32 -20.32
C ARG A 528 3.84 -19.81 -18.97
N ASN A 529 3.50 -18.52 -18.93
CA ASN A 529 2.60 -17.96 -17.92
C ASN A 529 1.15 -17.95 -18.43
N CYS A 530 0.26 -18.51 -17.63
CA CYS A 530 -1.19 -18.49 -17.79
C CYS A 530 -1.76 -17.41 -16.87
N TYR A 531 -2.45 -16.44 -17.45
CA TYR A 531 -3.00 -15.29 -16.74
C TYR A 531 -4.52 -15.41 -16.65
N PHE A 532 -5.10 -15.08 -15.49
CA PHE A 532 -6.54 -14.89 -15.30
C PHE A 532 -7.44 -16.04 -15.81
N GLU A 533 -8.20 -15.84 -16.89
CA GLU A 533 -9.10 -16.84 -17.48
C GLU A 533 -8.36 -18.09 -17.97
N GLU A 534 -7.06 -18.00 -18.22
CA GLU A 534 -6.23 -19.13 -18.64
C GLU A 534 -5.62 -19.88 -17.45
N ALA A 535 -5.64 -19.28 -16.25
CA ALA A 535 -5.07 -19.83 -15.03
C ALA A 535 -6.01 -20.88 -14.39
N ASN A 536 -6.48 -21.84 -15.18
CA ASN A 536 -7.30 -22.96 -14.71
C ASN A 536 -7.06 -24.24 -15.53
N ASP A 537 -7.41 -25.38 -14.93
CA ASP A 537 -7.16 -26.71 -15.50
C ASP A 537 -7.80 -26.91 -16.90
N PRO A 538 -9.03 -26.44 -17.19
CA PRO A 538 -9.62 -26.54 -18.53
C PRO A 538 -8.80 -25.92 -19.67
N TYR A 539 -7.98 -24.89 -19.40
CA TYR A 539 -7.09 -24.30 -20.40
C TYR A 539 -5.70 -24.95 -20.41
N ILE A 540 -5.14 -25.22 -19.22
CA ILE A 540 -3.78 -25.74 -19.08
C ILE A 540 -3.68 -27.18 -19.59
N TYR A 541 -4.71 -28.01 -19.34
CA TYR A 541 -4.67 -29.43 -19.69
C TYR A 541 -4.64 -29.68 -21.20
N PRO A 542 -5.54 -29.08 -22.01
CA PRO A 542 -5.46 -29.20 -23.47
C PRO A 542 -4.14 -28.66 -24.03
N PHE A 543 -3.65 -27.53 -23.51
CA PHE A 543 -2.36 -26.97 -23.95
C PHE A 543 -1.19 -27.95 -23.74
N CYS A 544 -1.06 -28.53 -22.54
CA CYS A 544 0.00 -29.48 -22.23
C CYS A 544 -0.11 -30.75 -23.09
N GLN A 545 -1.35 -31.20 -23.37
CA GLN A 545 -1.59 -32.35 -24.22
C GLN A 545 -1.20 -32.08 -25.68
N THR A 546 -1.62 -30.94 -26.24
CA THR A 546 -1.26 -30.54 -27.61
C THR A 546 0.24 -30.32 -27.73
N PHE A 547 0.89 -29.65 -26.77
CA PHE A 547 2.34 -29.45 -26.76
C PHE A 547 3.11 -30.77 -26.73
N ALA A 548 2.64 -31.77 -25.98
CA ALA A 548 3.29 -33.07 -25.91
C ALA A 548 3.18 -33.83 -27.24
N GLN A 549 2.02 -33.77 -27.90
CA GLN A 549 1.66 -34.61 -29.05
C GLN A 549 2.02 -33.99 -30.42
N ASP A 550 1.96 -32.67 -30.56
CA ASP A 550 2.19 -31.96 -31.82
C ASP A 550 3.57 -31.30 -31.84
N GLU A 551 4.45 -31.82 -32.70
CA GLU A 551 5.81 -31.29 -32.87
C GLU A 551 5.84 -29.92 -33.54
N ALA A 552 4.97 -29.65 -34.51
CA ALA A 552 4.92 -28.37 -35.21
C ALA A 552 4.46 -27.26 -34.26
N TYR A 553 3.42 -27.53 -33.46
CA TYR A 553 2.95 -26.60 -32.43
C TYR A 553 4.04 -26.32 -31.38
N ARG A 554 4.77 -27.35 -30.94
CA ARG A 554 5.88 -27.20 -29.98
C ARG A 554 7.00 -26.30 -30.51
N GLN A 555 7.36 -26.39 -31.80
CA GLN A 555 8.33 -25.48 -32.40
C GLN A 555 7.84 -24.02 -32.42
N GLN A 556 6.57 -23.78 -32.69
CA GLN A 556 5.98 -22.44 -32.63
C GLN A 556 5.99 -21.85 -31.21
N VAL A 557 5.76 -22.69 -30.19
CA VAL A 557 5.86 -22.28 -28.78
C VAL A 557 7.28 -21.83 -28.42
N PHE A 558 8.30 -22.59 -28.82
CA PHE A 558 9.70 -22.22 -28.57
C PHE A 558 10.14 -20.97 -29.33
N ALA A 559 9.59 -20.75 -30.53
CA ALA A 559 9.86 -19.53 -31.31
C ALA A 559 9.11 -18.29 -30.79
N GLY A 560 8.17 -18.45 -29.84
CA GLY A 560 7.32 -17.35 -29.37
C GLY A 560 6.33 -16.84 -30.42
N GLU A 561 6.03 -17.65 -31.45
CA GLU A 561 5.22 -17.26 -32.60
C GLU A 561 3.72 -17.50 -32.39
N THR A 562 3.35 -18.18 -31.32
CA THR A 562 1.93 -18.46 -31.03
C THR A 562 1.17 -17.17 -30.70
N PRO A 563 -0.13 -17.09 -31.04
CA PRO A 563 -0.95 -15.90 -30.76
C PRO A 563 -0.90 -15.47 -29.29
N TRP A 564 -1.01 -16.43 -28.38
CA TRP A 564 -0.95 -16.16 -26.94
C TRP A 564 0.42 -15.66 -26.46
N ALA A 565 1.53 -16.10 -27.09
CA ALA A 565 2.87 -15.66 -26.70
C ALA A 565 3.08 -14.19 -27.10
N ARG A 566 2.65 -13.82 -28.30
CA ARG A 566 2.70 -12.44 -28.80
C ARG A 566 1.83 -11.50 -27.95
N ARG A 567 0.61 -11.94 -27.62
CA ARG A 567 -0.30 -11.25 -26.70
C ARG A 567 0.34 -11.05 -25.33
N ASN A 568 0.87 -12.11 -24.72
CA ASN A 568 1.50 -12.04 -23.39
C ASN A 568 2.71 -11.10 -23.39
N ALA A 569 3.52 -11.12 -24.45
CA ALA A 569 4.67 -10.22 -24.57
C ALA A 569 4.22 -8.74 -24.59
N LEU A 570 3.16 -8.42 -25.35
CA LEU A 570 2.55 -7.08 -25.35
C LEU A 570 1.97 -6.69 -23.98
N PHE A 571 1.28 -7.64 -23.34
CA PHE A 571 0.69 -7.45 -22.01
C PHE A 571 1.77 -7.13 -20.97
N VAL A 572 2.77 -7.99 -20.80
CA VAL A 572 3.83 -7.82 -19.80
C VAL A 572 4.61 -6.53 -20.04
N ARG A 573 4.95 -6.24 -21.30
CA ARG A 573 5.68 -5.02 -21.68
C ARG A 573 4.98 -3.73 -21.24
N ASN A 574 3.65 -3.73 -21.27
CA ASN A 574 2.83 -2.54 -21.04
C ASN A 574 2.09 -2.56 -19.69
N LEU A 575 2.13 -3.68 -18.97
CA LEU A 575 1.40 -3.84 -17.72
C LEU A 575 1.79 -2.79 -16.69
N PHE A 576 3.09 -2.51 -16.55
CA PHE A 576 3.58 -1.52 -15.59
C PHE A 576 3.11 -0.09 -15.95
N ALA A 577 3.22 0.28 -17.24
CA ALA A 577 2.77 1.57 -17.75
C ALA A 577 1.25 1.79 -17.55
N VAL A 578 0.44 0.73 -17.64
CA VAL A 578 -1.02 0.81 -17.49
C VAL A 578 -1.47 0.72 -16.03
N ALA A 579 -0.78 -0.06 -15.21
CA ALA A 579 -1.14 -0.24 -13.79
C ALA A 579 -0.70 0.93 -12.91
N GLY A 580 0.31 1.70 -13.34
CA GLY A 580 0.82 2.90 -12.66
C GLY A 580 1.92 2.60 -11.63
N GLU A 581 2.80 3.58 -11.39
CA GLU A 581 3.97 3.45 -10.50
C GLU A 581 3.61 3.16 -9.04
N ASP A 582 2.46 3.65 -8.57
CA ASP A 582 1.97 3.47 -7.19
C ASP A 582 1.42 2.05 -6.90
N ALA A 583 1.28 1.22 -7.93
CA ALA A 583 0.72 -0.13 -7.82
C ALA A 583 1.56 -1.09 -6.96
N LEU A 584 2.88 -0.86 -6.85
CA LEU A 584 3.76 -1.65 -5.99
C LEU A 584 3.53 -1.39 -4.49
N PHE A 585 2.84 -0.30 -4.14
CA PHE A 585 2.65 0.16 -2.76
C PHE A 585 1.19 0.33 -2.33
N LEU A 586 0.23 0.24 -3.26
CA LEU A 586 -1.21 0.36 -3.00
C LEU A 586 -1.95 -0.99 -2.95
N ASN A 587 -3.20 -0.91 -2.51
CA ASN A 587 -4.12 -2.00 -2.23
C ASN A 587 -4.13 -3.09 -3.34
N LYS A 588 -3.62 -4.30 -3.04
CA LYS A 588 -3.41 -5.42 -3.98
C LYS A 588 -4.59 -5.69 -4.94
N ARG A 589 -5.83 -5.43 -4.49
CA ARG A 589 -7.05 -5.62 -5.27
C ARG A 589 -7.22 -4.67 -6.46
N ASP A 590 -6.74 -3.43 -6.38
CA ASP A 590 -6.88 -2.46 -7.49
C ASP A 590 -5.90 -2.78 -8.63
N TYR A 591 -4.68 -3.18 -8.25
CA TYR A 591 -3.68 -3.70 -9.19
C TYR A 591 -4.20 -4.92 -9.96
N ASP A 592 -4.69 -5.92 -9.23
CA ASP A 592 -5.20 -7.16 -9.83
C ASP A 592 -6.34 -6.88 -10.83
N ARG A 593 -7.23 -5.91 -10.52
CA ARG A 593 -8.31 -5.47 -11.40
C ARG A 593 -7.78 -4.79 -12.66
N LYS A 594 -6.89 -3.80 -12.53
CA LYS A 594 -6.32 -3.08 -13.69
C LYS A 594 -5.54 -4.01 -14.61
N ALA A 595 -4.77 -4.93 -14.03
CA ALA A 595 -4.04 -5.95 -14.77
C ALA A 595 -5.00 -6.88 -15.53
N HIS A 596 -6.12 -7.27 -14.91
CA HIS A 596 -7.14 -8.11 -15.53
C HIS A 596 -7.86 -7.41 -16.69
N ASP A 597 -8.31 -6.16 -16.47
CA ASP A 597 -9.00 -5.36 -17.49
C ASP A 597 -8.08 -5.10 -18.69
N PHE A 598 -6.80 -4.82 -18.43
CA PHE A 598 -5.80 -4.64 -19.49
C PHE A 598 -5.52 -5.93 -20.26
N PHE A 599 -5.42 -7.07 -19.57
CA PHE A 599 -5.23 -8.37 -20.23
C PHE A 599 -6.36 -8.69 -21.19
N ARG A 600 -7.63 -8.51 -20.78
CA ARG A 600 -8.80 -8.72 -21.68
C ARG A 600 -8.78 -7.82 -22.89
N TRP A 601 -8.38 -6.56 -22.71
CA TRP A 601 -8.28 -5.62 -23.82
C TRP A 601 -7.17 -6.01 -24.81
N ILE A 602 -5.99 -6.39 -24.32
CA ILE A 602 -4.90 -6.90 -25.15
C ILE A 602 -5.31 -8.20 -25.86
N ASP A 603 -5.98 -9.13 -25.17
CA ASP A 603 -6.49 -10.37 -25.77
C ASP A 603 -7.42 -10.12 -26.96
N THR A 604 -8.18 -9.03 -26.91
CA THR A 604 -9.09 -8.62 -27.99
C THR A 604 -8.36 -7.96 -29.17
N HIS A 605 -7.31 -7.17 -28.90
CA HIS A 605 -6.76 -6.23 -29.88
C HIS A 605 -5.31 -6.48 -30.31
N PHE A 606 -4.61 -7.49 -29.76
CA PHE A 606 -3.17 -7.66 -30.02
C PHE A 606 -2.82 -7.83 -31.50
N GLU A 607 -3.64 -8.53 -32.31
CA GLU A 607 -3.35 -8.68 -33.75
C GLU A 607 -3.44 -7.34 -34.51
N GLU A 608 -4.43 -6.52 -34.17
CA GLU A 608 -4.59 -5.18 -34.74
C GLU A 608 -3.39 -4.29 -34.37
N ILE A 609 -2.95 -4.34 -33.09
CA ILE A 609 -1.80 -3.58 -32.60
C ILE A 609 -0.51 -3.98 -33.34
N LEU A 610 -0.26 -5.28 -33.49
CA LEU A 610 0.95 -5.80 -34.15
C LEU A 610 0.98 -5.53 -35.67
N THR A 611 -0.18 -5.25 -36.28
CA THR A 611 -0.29 -4.95 -37.71
C THR A 611 -0.27 -3.44 -38.03
N LEU A 612 -0.24 -2.57 -37.01
CA LEU A 612 -0.09 -1.13 -37.21
C LEU A 612 1.23 -0.81 -37.91
N PRO A 613 1.23 0.00 -38.99
CA PRO A 613 2.45 0.42 -39.68
C PRO A 613 3.45 1.11 -38.76
N GLU A 614 2.97 1.91 -37.81
CA GLU A 614 3.80 2.60 -36.81
C GLU A 614 4.47 1.61 -35.84
N TYR A 615 3.74 0.58 -35.43
CA TYR A 615 4.27 -0.49 -34.56
C TYR A 615 5.38 -1.25 -35.28
N GLN A 616 5.16 -1.62 -36.55
CA GLN A 616 6.15 -2.33 -37.35
C GLN A 616 7.41 -1.49 -37.59
N TYR A 617 7.23 -0.20 -37.89
CA TYR A 617 8.35 0.72 -38.10
C TYR A 617 9.21 0.87 -36.84
N ILE A 618 8.61 1.10 -35.68
CA ILE A 618 9.34 1.20 -34.40
C ILE A 618 9.97 -0.15 -34.04
N GLN A 619 9.26 -1.27 -34.28
CA GLN A 619 9.81 -2.60 -34.03
C GLN A 619 11.02 -2.91 -34.90
N GLU A 620 11.03 -2.49 -36.16
CA GLU A 620 12.19 -2.61 -37.06
C GLU A 620 13.39 -1.79 -36.54
N ILE A 621 13.17 -0.57 -36.07
CA ILE A 621 14.20 0.28 -35.47
C ILE A 621 14.76 -0.37 -34.19
N ASP A 622 13.90 -0.80 -33.28
CA ASP A 622 14.29 -1.44 -32.03
C ASP A 622 15.03 -2.76 -32.27
N SER A 623 14.64 -3.49 -33.32
CA SER A 623 15.26 -4.77 -33.69
C SER A 623 16.57 -4.62 -34.46
N ALA A 624 16.91 -3.41 -34.95
CA ALA A 624 18.13 -3.16 -35.70
C ALA A 624 19.40 -3.34 -34.85
N PHE A 625 19.29 -3.22 -33.53
CA PHE A 625 20.39 -3.44 -32.58
C PHE A 625 19.88 -4.09 -31.29
N GLN A 626 20.52 -5.18 -30.86
CA GLN A 626 20.20 -5.78 -29.56
C GLN A 626 21.07 -5.16 -28.46
N PRO A 627 20.48 -4.66 -27.36
CA PRO A 627 21.23 -4.04 -26.27
C PRO A 627 22.15 -5.09 -25.63
N CYS A 628 23.46 -4.82 -25.68
CA CYS A 628 24.48 -5.63 -25.04
C CYS A 628 25.04 -4.86 -23.83
N TRP A 629 25.01 -5.48 -22.66
CA TRP A 629 25.50 -4.84 -21.43
C TRP A 629 27.00 -4.55 -21.44
N ASN A 630 27.76 -5.16 -22.36
CA ASN A 630 29.20 -5.02 -22.47
C ASN A 630 29.63 -4.06 -23.59
N GLU A 631 28.71 -3.58 -24.43
CA GLU A 631 29.02 -2.72 -25.56
C GLU A 631 28.17 -1.46 -25.52
N LEU A 632 28.82 -0.30 -25.63
CA LEU A 632 28.14 0.98 -25.62
C LEU A 632 27.48 1.24 -26.98
N ASP A 633 26.23 1.71 -26.96
CA ASP A 633 25.45 2.06 -28.14
C ASP A 633 26.30 2.91 -29.09
N PRO A 634 26.49 2.49 -30.36
CA PRO A 634 27.23 3.28 -31.34
C PRO A 634 26.74 4.73 -31.47
N LEU A 635 25.45 4.99 -31.25
CA LEU A 635 24.84 6.33 -31.35
C LEU A 635 25.07 7.21 -30.11
N ILE A 636 25.21 6.62 -28.91
CA ILE A 636 25.48 7.35 -27.65
C ILE A 636 26.99 7.45 -27.39
N ARG A 637 27.80 6.56 -27.98
CA ARG A 637 29.24 6.47 -27.75
C ARG A 637 29.99 7.79 -27.91
N PRO A 638 29.77 8.58 -28.98
CA PRO A 638 30.46 9.86 -29.12
C PRO A 638 30.13 10.82 -27.96
N ALA A 639 28.88 10.82 -27.48
CA ALA A 639 28.44 11.66 -26.37
C ALA A 639 29.11 11.27 -25.05
N VAL A 640 29.13 9.97 -24.73
CA VAL A 640 29.76 9.46 -23.50
C VAL A 640 31.26 9.71 -23.51
N GLU A 641 31.92 9.52 -24.65
CA GLU A 641 33.35 9.84 -24.79
C GLU A 641 33.62 11.33 -24.63
N ALA A 642 32.77 12.22 -25.17
CA ALA A 642 32.90 13.66 -25.02
C ALA A 642 32.62 14.13 -23.58
N LEU A 643 31.59 13.61 -22.92
CA LEU A 643 31.27 13.90 -21.51
C LEU A 643 32.43 13.52 -20.58
N ASN A 644 33.04 12.34 -20.78
CA ASN A 644 34.19 11.91 -19.98
C ASN A 644 35.47 12.73 -20.24
N ARG A 645 35.52 13.56 -21.29
CA ARG A 645 36.62 14.51 -21.53
C ARG A 645 36.43 15.83 -20.77
N LEU A 646 35.24 16.10 -20.22
CA LEU A 646 35.01 17.27 -19.38
C LEU A 646 35.78 17.13 -18.06
N PRO A 647 36.45 18.19 -17.57
CA PRO A 647 37.07 18.17 -16.24
C PRO A 647 36.05 17.84 -15.15
N GLY A 648 36.37 16.87 -14.30
CA GLY A 648 35.52 16.52 -13.15
C GLY A 648 34.29 15.67 -13.48
N VAL A 649 34.17 15.14 -14.71
CA VAL A 649 33.04 14.29 -15.13
C VAL A 649 33.48 12.84 -15.30
N THR A 650 32.66 11.91 -14.82
CA THR A 650 32.83 10.47 -15.03
C THR A 650 31.45 9.82 -15.18
N THR A 651 31.15 9.27 -16.35
CA THR A 651 29.91 8.53 -16.61
C THR A 651 29.99 7.13 -16.00
N GLN A 652 28.93 6.66 -15.34
CA GLN A 652 28.88 5.33 -14.72
C GLN A 652 28.16 4.30 -15.60
N PHE A 653 26.97 4.65 -16.05
CA PHE A 653 26.09 3.76 -16.80
C PHE A 653 25.36 4.55 -17.88
N SER A 654 25.17 3.94 -19.03
CA SER A 654 24.32 4.45 -20.09
C SER A 654 23.40 3.33 -20.56
N CYS A 655 22.09 3.55 -20.53
CA CYS A 655 21.16 2.61 -21.14
C CYS A 655 20.90 3.01 -22.59
N GLN A 656 20.55 2.01 -23.39
CA GLN A 656 20.09 2.20 -24.75
C GLN A 656 18.56 2.16 -24.69
N GLY A 657 17.91 3.28 -24.91
CA GLY A 657 16.46 3.33 -24.98
C GLY A 657 16.02 3.32 -26.45
N VAL A 658 15.07 2.46 -26.81
CA VAL A 658 13.90 2.76 -27.67
C VAL A 658 12.88 1.64 -27.45
N SER A 659 11.69 1.97 -26.95
CA SER A 659 10.47 1.49 -27.58
C SER A 659 9.56 2.68 -27.70
N GLY A 660 9.43 3.21 -28.91
CA GLY A 660 8.46 4.25 -29.19
C GLY A 660 7.07 3.79 -28.75
N LYS A 661 6.26 4.75 -28.30
CA LYS A 661 4.87 4.50 -27.97
C LYS A 661 4.06 4.55 -29.26
N VAL A 662 3.25 3.53 -29.50
CA VAL A 662 2.17 3.61 -30.47
C VAL A 662 0.89 3.98 -29.77
N HIS A 663 0.13 4.88 -30.36
CA HIS A 663 -1.18 5.23 -29.83
C HIS A 663 -2.24 4.34 -30.46
N PHE A 664 -2.98 3.59 -29.66
CA PHE A 664 -4.07 2.74 -30.14
C PHE A 664 -5.27 2.82 -29.20
N GLN A 665 -6.41 3.27 -29.73
CA GLN A 665 -7.68 3.42 -29.02
C GLN A 665 -7.57 4.14 -27.65
N GLY A 666 -6.86 5.27 -27.59
CA GLY A 666 -6.72 6.03 -26.36
C GLY A 666 -5.67 5.50 -25.38
N ARG A 667 -4.83 4.55 -25.80
CA ARG A 667 -3.73 4.01 -24.99
C ARG A 667 -2.41 4.16 -25.70
N ASP A 668 -1.38 4.54 -24.96
CA ASP A 668 0.00 4.54 -25.44
C ASP A 668 0.66 3.21 -25.06
N LEU A 669 1.13 2.48 -26.06
CA LEU A 669 1.73 1.17 -25.90
C LEU A 669 3.18 1.18 -26.36
N LEU A 670 4.08 0.73 -25.49
CA LEU A 670 5.43 0.36 -25.83
C LEU A 670 5.42 -0.86 -26.74
N VAL A 671 6.18 -0.74 -27.83
CA VAL A 671 6.51 -1.88 -28.70
C VAL A 671 7.29 -2.93 -27.90
N VAL A 672 7.04 -4.21 -28.20
CA VAL A 672 7.76 -5.32 -27.58
C VAL A 672 9.19 -5.33 -28.11
N SER A 673 10.13 -4.90 -27.26
CA SER A 673 11.55 -4.84 -27.57
C SER A 673 12.40 -5.01 -26.30
N PRO A 674 13.69 -5.37 -26.45
CA PRO A 674 14.62 -5.55 -25.33
C PRO A 674 15.15 -4.22 -24.75
N HIS A 675 14.82 -3.07 -25.33
CA HIS A 675 15.31 -1.77 -24.87
C HIS A 675 14.40 -1.19 -23.78
N GLU A 676 14.88 -0.16 -23.07
CA GLU A 676 14.09 0.54 -22.05
C GLU A 676 13.22 1.67 -22.64
N GLU A 677 12.18 2.09 -21.90
CA GLU A 677 11.29 3.21 -22.31
C GLU A 677 12.07 4.53 -22.50
N TYR A 678 12.98 4.86 -21.58
CA TYR A 678 13.79 6.08 -21.65
C TYR A 678 15.28 5.74 -21.77
N ALA A 679 15.95 6.34 -22.76
CA ALA A 679 17.41 6.35 -22.83
C ALA A 679 17.99 7.29 -21.76
N TYR A 680 19.12 6.94 -21.15
CA TYR A 680 19.79 7.81 -20.18
C TYR A 680 21.30 7.57 -20.10
N VAL A 681 22.01 8.59 -19.61
CA VAL A 681 23.42 8.55 -19.20
C VAL A 681 23.51 9.04 -17.76
N SER A 682 24.14 8.25 -16.90
CA SER A 682 24.35 8.54 -15.49
C SER A 682 25.79 8.88 -15.20
N PHE A 683 26.00 9.69 -14.16
CA PHE A 683 27.33 10.13 -13.74
C PHE A 683 27.66 9.52 -12.37
N SER A 684 28.84 8.92 -12.25
CA SER A 684 29.45 8.60 -10.96
C SER A 684 30.18 9.81 -10.37
N LYS A 685 30.57 10.76 -11.22
CA LYS A 685 31.16 12.03 -10.80
C LYS A 685 30.73 13.14 -11.76
N LEU A 686 30.21 14.24 -11.23
CA LEU A 686 29.85 15.43 -11.99
C LEU A 686 30.12 16.67 -11.13
N GLU A 687 31.28 17.30 -11.31
CA GLU A 687 31.67 18.50 -10.54
C GLU A 687 30.88 19.76 -10.97
N GLN A 688 30.70 20.69 -10.02
CA GLN A 688 29.87 21.90 -10.18
C GLN A 688 30.13 22.70 -11.47
N PRO A 689 31.38 22.95 -11.92
CA PRO A 689 31.60 23.71 -13.16
C PRO A 689 31.05 23.02 -14.41
N ALA A 690 31.19 21.70 -14.48
CA ALA A 690 30.66 20.89 -15.58
C ALA A 690 29.14 20.73 -15.47
N HIS A 691 28.62 20.55 -14.25
CA HIS A 691 27.19 20.57 -13.97
C HIS A 691 26.55 21.87 -14.47
N ASP A 692 27.06 23.03 -14.06
CA ASP A 692 26.51 24.34 -14.43
C ASP A 692 26.63 24.64 -15.93
N ALA A 693 27.69 24.15 -16.59
CA ALA A 693 27.81 24.23 -18.04
C ALA A 693 26.73 23.41 -18.75
N ILE A 694 26.48 22.17 -18.29
CA ILE A 694 25.44 21.29 -18.84
C ILE A 694 24.05 21.90 -18.58
N ILE A 695 23.74 22.31 -17.34
CA ILE A 695 22.45 22.91 -16.99
C ILE A 695 22.16 24.18 -17.80
N ARG A 696 23.16 25.03 -18.06
CA ARG A 696 22.99 26.21 -18.92
C ARG A 696 22.66 25.88 -20.37
N LEU A 697 23.14 24.73 -20.86
CA LEU A 697 22.90 24.28 -22.24
C LEU A 697 21.57 23.53 -22.38
N LEU A 698 21.09 22.84 -21.33
CA LEU A 698 19.87 22.02 -21.36
C LEU A 698 18.63 22.71 -21.98
N PRO A 699 18.32 23.99 -21.74
CA PRO A 699 17.17 24.65 -22.38
C PRO A 699 17.22 24.68 -23.92
N THR A 700 18.38 24.43 -24.53
CA THR A 700 18.55 24.35 -25.99
C THR A 700 18.35 22.93 -26.57
N PHE A 701 18.22 21.91 -25.71
CA PHE A 701 18.10 20.50 -26.09
C PHE A 701 16.83 19.87 -25.48
N PRO A 702 15.66 20.04 -26.12
CA PRO A 702 14.36 19.61 -25.57
C PRO A 702 14.19 18.09 -25.47
N GLY A 703 15.03 17.30 -26.15
CA GLY A 703 15.10 15.84 -26.04
C GLY A 703 15.76 15.34 -24.75
N ILE A 704 16.40 16.23 -23.98
CA ILE A 704 17.21 15.89 -22.80
C ILE A 704 16.63 16.54 -21.54
N THR A 705 16.51 15.77 -20.46
CA THR A 705 16.16 16.26 -19.13
C THR A 705 17.12 15.71 -18.07
N ASN A 706 17.32 16.47 -16.99
CA ASN A 706 18.05 16.04 -15.80
C ASN A 706 17.13 15.51 -14.68
N ALA A 707 15.84 15.34 -14.97
CA ALA A 707 14.88 14.80 -14.02
C ALA A 707 15.25 13.35 -13.65
N SER A 708 15.10 13.01 -12.37
CA SER A 708 15.30 11.64 -11.88
C SER A 708 14.44 10.63 -12.65
N ILE A 709 14.95 9.40 -12.75
CA ILE A 709 14.18 8.25 -13.25
C ILE A 709 13.25 7.79 -12.10
N PRO A 710 11.95 7.59 -12.35
CA PRO A 710 11.05 7.01 -11.36
C PRO A 710 11.28 5.48 -11.25
N TYR A 711 12.25 5.05 -10.43
CA TYR A 711 12.47 3.68 -9.93
C TYR A 711 13.51 3.74 -8.77
N PRO A 712 13.77 2.71 -7.93
CA PRO A 712 14.63 2.81 -6.76
C PRO A 712 16.14 2.92 -7.11
N PHE A 713 16.48 3.12 -8.38
CA PHE A 713 17.79 3.65 -8.77
C PHE A 713 17.79 5.15 -8.51
N ALA A 714 18.06 5.54 -7.27
CA ALA A 714 18.42 6.90 -6.90
C ALA A 714 19.77 7.26 -7.54
N LEU A 715 19.77 7.47 -8.86
CA LEU A 715 20.90 8.07 -9.57
C LEU A 715 20.81 9.58 -9.33
N SER A 716 21.67 10.08 -8.45
CA SER A 716 21.72 11.48 -8.01
C SER A 716 22.08 12.46 -9.13
N SER A 717 22.61 11.98 -10.26
CA SER A 717 22.95 12.80 -11.44
C SER A 717 22.79 11.99 -12.73
N VAL A 718 21.76 12.32 -13.53
CA VAL A 718 21.42 11.64 -14.79
C VAL A 718 21.03 12.66 -15.86
N LEU A 719 21.32 12.36 -17.12
CA LEU A 719 20.68 12.95 -18.30
C LEU A 719 19.84 11.87 -18.97
N ARG A 720 18.54 12.12 -19.18
CA ARG A 720 17.62 11.16 -19.78
C ARG A 720 16.77 11.77 -20.89
N ALA A 721 16.20 10.90 -21.71
CA ALA A 721 15.29 11.27 -22.78
C ALA A 721 13.94 11.77 -22.24
N THR A 722 13.33 12.71 -22.95
CA THR A 722 11.97 13.23 -22.68
C THR A 722 10.85 12.42 -23.34
N GLY A 723 11.18 11.29 -23.98
CA GLY A 723 10.24 10.38 -24.66
C GLY A 723 10.63 10.05 -26.11
N ASP A 724 11.50 10.86 -26.72
CA ASP A 724 12.11 10.57 -28.02
C ASP A 724 13.58 10.17 -27.83
N ASN A 725 13.80 8.85 -27.76
CA ASN A 725 15.14 8.32 -27.52
C ASN A 725 16.08 8.47 -28.72
N LEU A 726 15.57 8.57 -29.96
CA LEU A 726 16.41 8.77 -31.13
C LEU A 726 16.94 10.21 -31.15
N ARG A 727 16.05 11.18 -30.96
CA ARG A 727 16.42 12.58 -30.82
C ARG A 727 17.34 12.83 -29.62
N PHE A 728 17.09 12.16 -28.50
CA PHE A 728 17.98 12.21 -27.34
C PHE A 728 19.42 11.80 -27.69
N ARG A 729 19.60 10.72 -28.46
CA ARG A 729 20.95 10.26 -28.85
C ARG A 729 21.70 11.32 -29.66
N GLU A 730 21.01 11.96 -30.61
CA GLU A 730 21.57 13.03 -31.44
C GLU A 730 21.89 14.29 -30.62
N GLU A 731 20.92 14.78 -29.86
CA GLU A 731 21.07 15.99 -29.05
C GLU A 731 22.11 15.83 -27.94
N LEU A 732 22.27 14.62 -27.38
CA LEU A 732 23.24 14.37 -26.31
C LEU A 732 24.68 14.46 -26.82
N VAL A 733 24.95 14.01 -28.05
CA VAL A 733 26.26 14.19 -28.69
C VAL A 733 26.58 15.67 -28.82
N GLU A 734 25.63 16.44 -29.35
CA GLU A 734 25.82 17.88 -29.55
C GLU A 734 25.97 18.64 -28.22
N LEU A 735 25.17 18.30 -27.20
CA LEU A 735 25.31 18.87 -25.86
C LEU A 735 26.69 18.58 -25.27
N ALA A 736 27.18 17.34 -25.37
CA ALA A 736 28.48 16.95 -24.86
C ALA A 736 29.62 17.71 -25.56
N GLU A 737 29.55 17.88 -26.88
CA GLU A 737 30.52 18.64 -27.66
C GLU A 737 30.52 20.14 -27.32
N ARG A 738 29.34 20.77 -27.18
CA ARG A 738 29.23 22.18 -26.79
C ARG A 738 29.71 22.42 -25.37
N ALA A 739 29.39 21.51 -24.44
CA ALA A 739 29.91 21.56 -23.08
C ALA A 739 31.45 21.48 -23.09
N LEU A 740 32.02 20.59 -23.91
CA LEU A 740 33.47 20.40 -24.04
C LEU A 740 34.16 21.63 -24.64
N ALA A 741 33.54 22.27 -25.63
CA ALA A 741 34.03 23.52 -26.21
C ALA A 741 34.01 24.69 -25.20
N SER A 742 33.12 24.65 -24.20
CA SER A 742 33.00 25.71 -23.20
C SER A 742 34.06 25.64 -22.08
N VAL A 743 34.81 24.54 -21.96
CA VAL A 743 35.76 24.30 -20.85
C VAL A 743 36.79 25.42 -20.68
N GLY A 744 37.23 26.06 -21.78
CA GLY A 744 38.20 27.16 -21.75
C GLY A 744 37.72 28.44 -21.06
N THR A 745 36.40 28.63 -20.87
CA THR A 745 35.83 29.84 -20.23
C THR A 745 35.56 29.66 -18.74
N TRP A 746 35.70 28.43 -18.23
CA TRP A 746 35.38 28.09 -16.84
C TRP A 746 36.35 28.72 -15.81
N SER A 747 37.56 29.09 -16.24
CA SER A 747 38.63 29.61 -15.37
C SER A 747 38.58 31.12 -15.09
N THR A 748 37.67 31.89 -15.73
CA THR A 748 37.73 33.37 -15.71
C THR A 748 36.93 34.04 -14.59
N GLN A 749 36.29 33.30 -13.68
CA GLN A 749 35.42 33.87 -12.63
C GLN A 749 35.90 33.65 -11.19
N GLN A 750 37.11 33.12 -10.98
CA GLN A 750 37.70 33.02 -9.64
C GLN A 750 39.09 33.66 -9.60
N GLY A 751 39.13 34.90 -9.10
CA GLY A 751 40.36 35.53 -8.62
C GLY A 751 40.71 36.85 -9.31
N GLU A 752 40.21 37.96 -8.77
CA GLU A 752 41.02 39.17 -8.60
C GLU A 752 40.36 40.12 -7.59
N SER A 753 40.91 40.14 -6.37
CA SER A 753 40.64 41.12 -5.33
C SER A 753 41.85 42.03 -5.14
N GLY A 754 41.69 43.33 -5.45
CA GLY A 754 42.25 44.51 -4.76
C GLY A 754 43.77 44.75 -4.67
N LEU A 755 44.26 45.85 -5.26
CA LEU A 755 44.60 47.13 -4.58
C LEU A 755 45.38 48.08 -5.53
N THR A 756 44.88 49.30 -5.77
CA THR A 756 45.55 50.58 -5.42
C THR A 756 44.87 51.83 -6.03
N SER A 757 44.54 52.76 -5.14
CA SER A 757 44.50 54.23 -5.25
C SER A 757 43.68 54.94 -6.34
N GLY A 758 42.73 55.77 -5.88
CA GLY A 758 42.61 57.15 -6.35
C GLY A 758 41.19 57.66 -6.62
N THR A 759 40.61 58.35 -5.62
CA THR A 759 39.76 59.57 -5.72
C THR A 759 38.58 59.59 -6.72
N ARG A 760 37.34 60.00 -6.41
CA ARG A 760 36.73 60.76 -5.30
C ARG A 760 35.22 60.83 -5.60
N GLU A 761 34.39 60.78 -4.53
CA GLU A 761 33.08 61.48 -4.39
C GLU A 761 31.95 61.09 -5.38
N THR A 762 30.73 60.70 -5.00
CA THR A 762 29.93 60.77 -3.76
C THR A 762 28.64 59.98 -4.03
N GLN A 763 28.17 59.15 -3.11
CA GLN A 763 26.84 59.26 -2.48
C GLN A 763 26.58 58.04 -1.58
N ASN A 764 26.31 58.34 -0.31
CA ASN A 764 25.87 57.41 0.72
C ASN A 764 24.42 56.98 0.46
N ALA A 765 24.15 55.67 0.51
CA ALA A 765 22.89 55.12 1.00
C ALA A 765 23.17 53.77 1.68
N THR A 766 23.30 53.84 3.00
CA THR A 766 22.80 52.93 4.04
C THR A 766 22.95 51.40 3.89
N ASN A 767 23.58 50.82 4.91
CA ASN A 767 23.24 49.54 5.54
C ASN A 767 21.78 49.12 5.29
N GLU A 768 21.60 47.98 4.61
CA GLU A 768 20.51 46.98 4.78
C GLU A 768 20.37 46.16 3.49
N THR A 769 21.13 45.07 3.34
CA THR A 769 20.75 43.95 2.44
C THR A 769 21.60 42.71 2.74
N LYS A 770 21.64 42.33 4.02
CA LYS A 770 21.98 40.96 4.45
C LYS A 770 20.74 40.24 5.00
N ALA A 771 19.63 40.54 4.35
CA ALA A 771 18.31 39.92 4.42
C ALA A 771 17.68 40.15 3.04
N ARG A 772 17.93 39.25 2.09
CA ARG A 772 17.24 39.10 0.80
C ARG A 772 17.86 37.95 -0.01
N GLU A 773 17.68 36.74 0.50
CA GLU A 773 17.56 35.51 -0.31
C GLU A 773 16.74 34.48 0.50
N SER A 774 15.75 35.00 1.20
CA SER A 774 14.70 34.28 1.91
C SER A 774 13.44 35.15 1.88
N GLU A 775 13.11 35.61 0.67
CA GLU A 775 11.83 36.24 0.27
C GLU A 775 11.62 35.97 -1.24
N GLU A 776 11.71 34.72 -1.69
CA GLU A 776 10.82 34.33 -2.79
C GLU A 776 9.49 33.98 -2.11
N GLY A 777 8.52 34.88 -2.21
CA GLY A 777 7.16 34.61 -1.77
C GLY A 777 6.61 33.33 -2.41
N PRO A 778 5.44 32.83 -1.95
CA PRO A 778 4.85 31.61 -2.49
C PRO A 778 4.84 31.64 -4.03
N VAL A 779 5.50 30.65 -4.64
CA VAL A 779 5.62 30.53 -6.09
C VAL A 779 4.21 30.55 -6.70
N PRO A 780 3.86 31.53 -7.57
CA PRO A 780 2.49 31.69 -8.05
C PRO A 780 1.99 30.42 -8.75
N GLY A 781 0.96 29.79 -8.20
CA GLY A 781 0.40 28.54 -8.74
C GLY A 781 1.40 27.37 -8.81
N GLY A 782 2.50 27.39 -8.04
CA GLY A 782 3.53 26.35 -8.04
C GLY A 782 4.34 26.24 -9.33
N ILE A 783 4.33 27.28 -10.19
CA ILE A 783 5.13 27.33 -11.41
C ILE A 783 6.20 28.41 -11.25
N SER A 784 7.47 28.08 -11.50
CA SER A 784 8.56 29.07 -11.43
C SER A 784 8.30 30.26 -12.35
N LEU A 785 8.69 31.48 -11.93
CA LEU A 785 8.45 32.71 -12.70
C LEU A 785 9.03 32.64 -14.12
N SER A 786 10.19 32.04 -14.29
CA SER A 786 10.81 31.79 -15.60
C SER A 786 9.99 30.85 -16.48
N ARG A 787 9.38 29.81 -15.89
CA ARG A 787 8.52 28.86 -16.62
C ARG A 787 7.18 29.49 -16.96
N LEU A 788 6.58 30.27 -16.06
CA LEU A 788 5.36 31.04 -16.33
C LEU A 788 5.57 32.00 -17.51
N ALA A 789 6.66 32.76 -17.51
CA ALA A 789 7.00 33.67 -18.61
C ALA A 789 7.20 32.93 -19.94
N TRP A 790 7.82 31.74 -19.91
CA TRP A 790 8.05 30.89 -21.08
C TRP A 790 6.76 30.29 -21.66
N LEU A 791 5.81 29.89 -20.81
CA LEU A 791 4.51 29.34 -21.22
C LEU A 791 3.60 30.40 -21.86
N CYS A 792 3.72 31.65 -21.42
CA CYS A 792 2.95 32.78 -21.93
C CYS A 792 3.69 33.54 -23.05
N GLN A 793 4.46 32.85 -23.88
CA GLN A 793 5.02 33.41 -25.12
C GLN A 793 3.99 33.31 -26.27
N PRO A 794 3.94 34.28 -27.20
CA PRO A 794 2.99 34.28 -28.32
C PRO A 794 2.98 32.98 -29.13
N GLU A 795 4.13 32.33 -29.30
CA GLU A 795 4.26 31.08 -30.08
C GLU A 795 3.72 29.84 -29.35
N ARG A 796 3.46 29.94 -28.04
CA ARG A 796 3.06 28.82 -27.18
C ARG A 796 1.73 29.00 -26.50
N ILE A 797 1.22 30.23 -26.45
CA ILE A 797 0.03 30.57 -25.67
C ILE A 797 -1.17 29.69 -26.03
N GLU A 798 -1.38 29.36 -27.30
CA GLU A 798 -2.49 28.46 -27.70
C GLU A 798 -2.39 27.08 -27.05
N ARG A 799 -1.19 26.49 -27.03
CA ARG A 799 -0.96 25.20 -26.36
C ARG A 799 -1.14 25.33 -24.85
N THR A 800 -0.62 26.40 -24.25
CA THR A 800 -0.77 26.67 -22.82
C THR A 800 -2.24 26.82 -22.41
N LEU A 801 -3.03 27.58 -23.18
CA LEU A 801 -4.45 27.80 -22.91
C LEU A 801 -5.28 26.54 -23.19
N HIS A 802 -4.91 25.73 -24.18
CA HIS A 802 -5.50 24.42 -24.42
C HIS A 802 -5.38 23.51 -23.18
N LEU A 803 -4.17 23.38 -22.63
CA LEU A 803 -3.91 22.61 -21.40
C LEU A 803 -4.64 23.22 -20.20
N LEU A 804 -4.65 24.55 -20.08
CA LEU A 804 -5.35 25.25 -19.01
C LEU A 804 -6.87 25.01 -19.05
N PHE A 805 -7.45 24.82 -20.24
CA PHE A 805 -8.87 24.50 -20.36
C PHE A 805 -9.18 23.08 -19.87
N TYR A 806 -8.28 22.11 -20.07
CA TYR A 806 -8.39 20.80 -19.43
C TYR A 806 -8.33 20.89 -17.90
N ILE A 807 -7.38 21.67 -17.35
CA ILE A 807 -7.33 21.95 -15.89
C ILE A 807 -8.64 22.54 -15.38
N ASN A 808 -9.27 23.41 -16.17
CA ASN A 808 -10.51 24.05 -15.77
C ASN A 808 -11.67 23.06 -15.60
N HIS A 809 -11.75 22.01 -16.43
CA HIS A 809 -12.71 20.92 -16.23
C HIS A 809 -12.36 20.06 -15.00
N TRP A 810 -11.07 19.73 -14.81
CA TRP A 810 -10.60 18.99 -13.63
C TRP A 810 -10.86 19.74 -12.31
N ALA A 811 -10.66 21.06 -12.27
CA ALA A 811 -10.95 21.89 -11.09
C ALA A 811 -12.45 21.85 -10.70
N LYS A 812 -13.34 21.55 -11.65
CA LYS A 812 -14.78 21.40 -11.44
C LYS A 812 -15.22 19.97 -11.12
N ALA A 813 -14.34 18.97 -11.23
CA ALA A 813 -14.64 17.54 -11.03
C ALA A 813 -14.83 17.16 -9.55
N ARG A 814 -15.96 17.58 -8.95
CA ARG A 814 -16.25 17.44 -7.50
C ARG A 814 -16.30 16.01 -6.97
N GLU A 815 -16.56 15.06 -7.85
CA GLU A 815 -16.69 13.64 -7.54
C GLU A 815 -15.36 12.87 -7.67
N GLN A 816 -14.33 13.49 -8.26
CA GLN A 816 -13.04 12.86 -8.53
C GLN A 816 -11.93 13.45 -7.66
N LEU A 817 -11.87 14.78 -7.53
CA LEU A 817 -10.82 15.45 -6.74
C LEU A 817 -11.34 15.98 -5.41
N LEU A 818 -10.47 15.93 -4.40
CA LEU A 818 -10.72 16.55 -3.10
C LEU A 818 -10.77 18.07 -3.22
N TYR A 819 -11.51 18.72 -2.32
CA TYR A 819 -11.73 20.16 -2.34
C TYR A 819 -10.42 20.95 -2.35
N ALA A 820 -9.48 20.63 -1.45
CA ALA A 820 -8.21 21.34 -1.34
C ALA A 820 -7.37 21.26 -2.63
N ASP A 821 -7.36 20.12 -3.30
CA ASP A 821 -6.60 19.95 -4.55
C ASP A 821 -7.24 20.72 -5.70
N ARG A 822 -8.58 20.77 -5.77
CA ARG A 822 -9.29 21.63 -6.72
C ARG A 822 -8.97 23.11 -6.51
N GLN A 823 -8.85 23.57 -5.26
CA GLN A 823 -8.40 24.94 -4.96
C GLN A 823 -6.98 25.18 -5.45
N GLY A 824 -6.10 24.19 -5.31
CA GLY A 824 -4.78 24.19 -5.94
C GLY A 824 -4.84 24.46 -7.45
N LEU A 825 -5.68 23.72 -8.17
CA LEU A 825 -5.86 23.90 -9.62
C LEU A 825 -6.39 25.29 -9.99
N TYR A 826 -7.30 25.87 -9.19
CA TYR A 826 -7.75 27.25 -9.40
C TYR A 826 -6.62 28.27 -9.22
N ARG A 827 -5.67 28.03 -8.30
CA ARG A 827 -4.47 28.87 -8.15
C ARG A 827 -3.54 28.78 -9.37
N VAL A 828 -3.35 27.59 -9.95
CA VAL A 828 -2.62 27.40 -11.22
C VAL A 828 -3.27 28.22 -12.33
N LYS A 829 -4.60 28.10 -12.47
CA LYS A 829 -5.38 28.85 -13.46
C LYS A 829 -5.22 30.36 -13.30
N ALA A 830 -5.33 30.87 -12.08
CA ALA A 830 -5.18 32.29 -11.79
C ALA A 830 -3.78 32.80 -12.16
N ALA A 831 -2.72 32.07 -11.82
CA ALA A 831 -1.34 32.46 -12.13
C ALA A 831 -1.07 32.54 -13.64
N LEU A 832 -1.55 31.57 -14.42
CA LEU A 832 -1.36 31.56 -15.88
C LEU A 832 -2.17 32.66 -16.57
N ILE A 833 -3.41 32.91 -16.16
CA ILE A 833 -4.23 33.99 -16.71
C ILE A 833 -3.62 35.35 -16.38
N GLN A 834 -3.15 35.56 -15.14
CA GLN A 834 -2.47 36.78 -14.74
C GLN A 834 -1.22 37.04 -15.58
N GLN A 835 -0.38 36.01 -15.79
CA GLN A 835 0.83 36.13 -16.59
C GLN A 835 0.51 36.41 -18.08
N ALA A 836 -0.48 35.72 -18.65
CA ALA A 836 -0.89 35.92 -20.04
C ALA A 836 -1.54 37.30 -20.26
N PHE A 837 -2.29 37.81 -19.29
CA PHE A 837 -2.79 39.20 -19.30
C PHE A 837 -1.63 40.21 -19.23
N THR A 838 -0.67 39.99 -18.34
CA THR A 838 0.52 40.86 -18.20
C THR A 838 1.35 40.89 -19.48
N ALA A 839 1.41 39.77 -20.20
CA ALA A 839 2.06 39.66 -21.51
C ALA A 839 1.24 40.28 -22.66
N GLY A 840 0.03 40.78 -22.41
CA GLY A 840 -0.86 41.38 -23.40
C GLY A 840 -1.52 40.36 -24.35
N LEU A 841 -1.59 39.10 -23.95
CA LEU A 841 -2.12 38.00 -24.77
C LEU A 841 -3.61 37.71 -24.50
N LEU A 842 -4.11 38.07 -23.32
CA LEU A 842 -5.51 37.94 -22.92
C LEU A 842 -6.14 39.31 -22.71
N SER A 843 -7.43 39.43 -23.02
CA SER A 843 -8.22 40.64 -22.73
C SER A 843 -9.35 40.32 -21.75
N PRO A 844 -9.58 41.12 -20.70
CA PRO A 844 -10.77 40.98 -19.87
C PRO A 844 -11.99 41.54 -20.61
N VAL A 845 -13.10 40.79 -20.65
CA VAL A 845 -14.23 41.10 -21.55
C VAL A 845 -15.53 41.41 -20.82
N ALA A 846 -15.86 40.66 -19.77
CA ALA A 846 -17.11 40.84 -19.04
C ALA A 846 -16.94 40.72 -17.52
N TYR A 847 -17.78 41.46 -16.80
CA TYR A 847 -18.05 41.25 -15.38
C TYR A 847 -19.37 40.49 -15.23
N ILE A 848 -19.34 39.42 -14.42
CA ILE A 848 -20.51 38.58 -14.12
C ILE A 848 -20.88 38.84 -12.67
N ASP A 849 -22.05 39.44 -12.46
CA ASP A 849 -22.49 39.87 -11.12
C ASP A 849 -23.09 38.71 -10.33
N GLY A 850 -22.36 38.20 -9.34
CA GLY A 850 -22.81 37.13 -8.44
C GLY A 850 -23.47 37.63 -7.15
N SER A 851 -23.44 38.95 -6.91
CA SER A 851 -23.87 39.55 -5.64
C SER A 851 -25.37 39.36 -5.32
N ALA A 852 -26.20 39.06 -6.32
CA ALA A 852 -27.63 38.77 -6.13
C ALA A 852 -27.91 37.45 -5.39
N ASP A 853 -26.94 36.52 -5.36
CA ASP A 853 -27.05 35.24 -4.68
C ASP A 853 -26.45 35.28 -3.24
N PHE A 854 -25.76 36.37 -2.87
CA PHE A 854 -25.13 36.55 -1.56
C PHE A 854 -26.15 36.48 -0.41
N ALA A 855 -25.82 35.74 0.66
CA ALA A 855 -26.63 35.53 1.86
C ALA A 855 -28.04 34.91 1.62
N ARG A 856 -28.29 34.29 0.46
CA ARG A 856 -29.57 33.61 0.18
C ARG A 856 -29.81 32.39 1.08
N ASP A 857 -28.74 31.68 1.42
CA ASP A 857 -28.80 30.40 2.16
C ASP A 857 -28.55 30.56 3.66
N TYR A 858 -28.47 31.79 4.18
CA TYR A 858 -28.26 32.03 5.62
C TYR A 858 -29.51 31.62 6.41
N ALA A 859 -29.33 30.75 7.40
CA ALA A 859 -30.38 30.33 8.31
C ALA A 859 -30.52 31.33 9.47
N PHE A 860 -31.02 32.54 9.17
CA PHE A 860 -31.10 33.65 10.13
C PHE A 860 -31.67 33.24 11.50
N ASP A 861 -32.80 32.52 11.50
CA ASP A 861 -33.46 32.09 12.74
C ASP A 861 -32.52 31.20 13.58
N PHE A 862 -31.93 30.17 12.99
CA PHE A 862 -31.02 29.25 13.66
C PHE A 862 -29.75 29.94 14.18
N THR A 863 -29.12 30.77 13.34
CA THR A 863 -27.93 31.52 13.73
C THR A 863 -28.22 32.39 14.95
N THR A 864 -29.37 33.06 14.97
CA THR A 864 -29.75 33.93 16.08
C THR A 864 -30.15 33.16 17.34
N ASP A 865 -30.73 31.97 17.20
CA ASP A 865 -31.03 31.06 18.32
C ASP A 865 -29.74 30.61 19.02
N MET A 866 -28.76 30.13 18.24
CA MET A 866 -27.47 29.68 18.79
C MET A 866 -26.69 30.82 19.43
N ALA A 867 -26.60 31.97 18.77
CA ALA A 867 -25.93 33.14 19.30
C ALA A 867 -26.58 33.65 20.60
N ALA A 868 -27.92 33.58 20.71
CA ALA A 868 -28.64 33.93 21.92
C ALA A 868 -28.32 32.97 23.08
N GLU A 869 -28.25 31.66 22.82
CA GLU A 869 -27.89 30.65 23.83
C GLU A 869 -26.47 30.87 24.35
N VAL A 870 -25.49 31.04 23.46
CA VAL A 870 -24.08 31.29 23.80
C VAL A 870 -23.96 32.56 24.64
N PHE A 871 -24.60 33.64 24.20
CA PHE A 871 -24.63 34.93 24.90
C PHE A 871 -25.22 34.82 26.31
N LEU A 872 -26.38 34.18 26.46
CA LEU A 872 -27.06 34.02 27.77
C LEU A 872 -26.26 33.13 28.72
N SER A 873 -25.71 32.03 28.21
CA SER A 873 -24.86 31.11 28.98
C SER A 873 -23.60 31.79 29.51
N ARG A 874 -22.92 32.57 28.66
CA ARG A 874 -21.72 33.34 29.05
C ARG A 874 -22.03 34.44 30.06
N LEU A 875 -23.15 35.15 29.90
CA LEU A 875 -23.59 36.12 30.91
C LEU A 875 -23.91 35.45 32.26
N ALA A 876 -24.54 34.28 32.26
CA ALA A 876 -24.87 33.56 33.50
C ALA A 876 -23.61 33.12 34.27
N MET A 877 -22.55 32.71 33.56
CA MET A 877 -21.27 32.29 34.15
C MET A 877 -20.52 33.42 34.86
N LEU A 878 -20.77 34.68 34.51
CA LEU A 878 -20.13 35.85 35.15
C LEU A 878 -20.68 36.17 36.56
N PHE A 879 -21.77 35.51 36.99
CA PHE A 879 -22.48 35.80 38.24
C PHE A 879 -22.81 34.52 39.05
N GLU A 880 -21.79 33.89 39.63
CA GLU A 880 -21.96 32.87 40.69
C GLU A 880 -22.44 33.55 42.00
N ASP A 881 -23.51 33.03 42.61
CA ASP A 881 -24.05 33.44 43.91
C ASP A 881 -24.25 34.97 44.13
N ASN A 882 -24.72 35.69 43.11
CA ASN A 882 -24.91 37.17 43.11
C ASN A 882 -23.62 38.00 43.24
N THR A 883 -22.44 37.37 43.20
CA THR A 883 -21.15 38.06 43.18
C THR A 883 -20.63 38.15 41.76
N TYR A 884 -20.43 39.40 41.27
CA TYR A 884 -19.81 39.65 39.98
C TYR A 884 -18.37 39.12 39.98
N ARG A 885 -18.08 38.21 39.05
CA ARG A 885 -16.73 37.75 38.80
C ARG A 885 -16.14 38.59 37.65
N PRO A 886 -15.00 39.27 37.85
CA PRO A 886 -14.34 40.00 36.77
C PRO A 886 -14.01 39.02 35.63
N ALA A 887 -14.30 39.41 34.39
CA ALA A 887 -13.85 38.64 33.23
C ALA A 887 -12.33 38.49 33.28
N ASP A 888 -11.82 37.26 33.37
CA ASP A 888 -10.40 36.92 33.54
C ASP A 888 -9.59 37.15 32.23
N GLY A 889 -9.91 38.20 31.47
CA GLY A 889 -9.30 38.53 30.18
C GLY A 889 -9.81 37.71 28.99
N ASP A 890 -10.92 36.97 29.14
CA ASP A 890 -11.58 36.26 28.05
C ASP A 890 -12.34 37.25 27.14
N GLU A 891 -11.95 37.31 25.86
CA GLU A 891 -12.56 38.18 24.83
C GLU A 891 -14.06 37.92 24.65
N LEU A 892 -14.52 36.68 24.90
CA LEU A 892 -15.92 36.29 24.78
C LEU A 892 -16.78 36.90 25.89
N ASP A 893 -16.27 36.95 27.12
CA ASP A 893 -16.97 37.55 28.26
C ASP A 893 -17.13 39.06 28.09
N ALA A 894 -16.08 39.73 27.59
CA ALA A 894 -16.13 41.15 27.25
C ALA A 894 -17.13 41.43 26.12
N THR A 895 -17.20 40.54 25.13
CA THR A 895 -18.15 40.62 24.01
C THR A 895 -19.59 40.48 24.49
N ALA A 896 -19.87 39.51 25.37
CA ALA A 896 -21.19 39.32 25.97
C ALA A 896 -21.62 40.55 26.80
N LEU A 897 -20.74 41.13 27.61
CA LEU A 897 -21.05 42.36 28.37
C LEU A 897 -21.33 43.57 27.45
N SER A 898 -20.58 43.71 26.36
CA SER A 898 -20.81 44.75 25.34
C SER A 898 -22.15 44.58 24.63
N LEU A 899 -22.49 43.35 24.25
CA LEU A 899 -23.77 43.03 23.60
C LEU A 899 -24.95 43.27 24.55
N PHE A 900 -24.81 42.94 25.83
CA PHE A 900 -25.82 43.29 26.85
C PHE A 900 -26.07 44.80 26.91
N ALA A 901 -24.99 45.60 26.95
CA ALA A 901 -25.09 47.06 26.97
C ALA A 901 -25.77 47.61 25.70
N ARG A 902 -25.54 47.00 24.54
CA ARG A 902 -26.21 47.37 23.28
C ARG A 902 -27.72 47.06 23.30
N ILE A 903 -28.14 45.95 23.89
CA ILE A 903 -29.56 45.51 23.94
C ILE A 903 -30.37 46.30 24.99
N VAL A 904 -29.77 46.53 26.17
CA VAL A 904 -30.46 47.12 27.33
C VAL A 904 -30.20 48.62 27.46
N GLY A 905 -29.09 49.13 26.91
CA GLY A 905 -28.67 50.54 27.00
C GLY A 905 -27.93 50.90 28.29
N ARG A 906 -27.55 49.92 29.11
CA ARG A 906 -26.74 50.08 30.34
C ARG A 906 -25.90 48.82 30.60
N GLU A 907 -24.83 48.95 31.37
CA GLU A 907 -23.99 47.81 31.77
C GLU A 907 -24.71 46.89 32.78
N ALA A 908 -24.42 45.58 32.72
CA ALA A 908 -24.94 44.60 33.67
C ALA A 908 -24.23 44.77 35.02
N THR A 909 -24.99 45.01 36.09
CA THR A 909 -24.42 45.24 37.43
C THR A 909 -24.81 44.17 38.44
N THR A 910 -25.93 43.48 38.20
CA THR A 910 -26.49 42.47 39.12
C THR A 910 -27.05 41.29 38.35
N ARG A 911 -27.13 40.11 38.97
CA ARG A 911 -27.74 38.91 38.37
C ARG A 911 -29.21 39.11 37.97
N VAL A 912 -29.92 39.97 38.70
CA VAL A 912 -31.31 40.36 38.38
C VAL A 912 -31.41 41.05 37.01
N ASP A 913 -30.38 41.81 36.60
CA ASP A 913 -30.36 42.44 35.28
C ASP A 913 -30.37 41.38 34.14
N ILE A 914 -29.76 40.21 34.37
CA ILE A 914 -29.71 39.09 33.42
C ILE A 914 -31.03 38.31 33.43
N GLU A 915 -31.59 38.03 34.61
CA GLU A 915 -32.85 37.29 34.74
C GLU A 915 -34.06 38.06 34.16
N THR A 916 -33.95 39.38 34.02
CA THR A 916 -34.98 40.21 33.37
C THR A 916 -34.84 40.29 31.84
N LEU A 917 -33.80 39.68 31.28
CA LEU A 917 -33.55 39.70 29.84
C LEU A 917 -34.44 38.67 29.14
N ASP A 918 -35.40 39.16 28.35
CA ASP A 918 -36.29 38.32 27.55
C ASP A 918 -35.53 37.72 26.36
N GLU A 919 -35.47 36.38 26.28
CA GLU A 919 -34.79 35.64 25.22
C GLU A 919 -35.33 36.02 23.82
N GLU A 920 -36.64 36.21 23.69
CA GLU A 920 -37.28 36.63 22.44
C GLU A 920 -36.87 38.04 22.01
N ARG A 921 -36.60 38.92 22.97
CA ARG A 921 -36.08 40.27 22.69
C ARG A 921 -34.63 40.21 22.21
N VAL A 922 -33.81 39.31 22.77
CA VAL A 922 -32.41 39.11 22.35
C VAL A 922 -32.37 38.59 20.91
N LYS A 923 -33.11 37.52 20.62
CA LYS A 923 -33.19 36.91 19.27
C LYS A 923 -33.63 37.93 18.21
N ARG A 924 -34.67 38.71 18.48
CA ARG A 924 -35.14 39.79 17.57
C ARG A 924 -34.06 40.83 17.30
N PHE A 925 -33.34 41.27 18.34
CA PHE A 925 -32.25 42.23 18.18
C PHE A 925 -31.12 41.66 17.32
N LEU A 926 -30.68 40.42 17.59
CA LEU A 926 -29.63 39.75 16.82
C LEU A 926 -30.03 39.61 15.34
N HIS A 927 -31.27 39.20 15.09
CA HIS A 927 -31.82 39.08 13.73
C HIS A 927 -31.81 40.43 12.98
N GLU A 928 -32.28 41.51 13.60
CA GLU A 928 -32.28 42.85 13.00
C GLU A 928 -30.86 43.36 12.69
N GLN A 929 -29.91 43.13 13.59
CA GLN A 929 -28.51 43.52 13.39
C GLN A 929 -27.86 42.71 12.25
N LEU A 930 -28.03 41.39 12.24
CA LEU A 930 -27.50 40.53 11.19
C LEU A 930 -28.08 40.90 9.81
N ALA A 931 -29.39 41.19 9.73
CA ALA A 931 -30.02 41.64 8.49
C ALA A 931 -29.46 42.99 8.01
N THR A 932 -29.17 43.90 8.94
CA THR A 932 -28.54 45.20 8.63
C THR A 932 -27.13 45.01 8.05
N LEU A 933 -26.32 44.11 8.64
CA LEU A 933 -24.98 43.81 8.14
C LEU A 933 -25.00 43.24 6.72
N VAL A 934 -25.93 42.32 6.45
CA VAL A 934 -26.11 41.74 5.10
C VAL A 934 -26.51 42.81 4.08
N GLU A 935 -27.45 43.70 4.43
CA GLU A 935 -27.88 44.78 3.53
C GLU A 935 -26.78 45.83 3.32
N GLN A 936 -26.01 46.14 4.36
CA GLN A 936 -24.84 47.02 4.26
C GLN A 936 -23.76 46.40 3.37
N ALA A 937 -23.46 45.11 3.52
CA ALA A 937 -22.53 44.41 2.65
C ALA A 937 -23.01 44.44 1.18
N ARG A 938 -24.30 44.12 0.93
CA ARG A 938 -24.89 44.18 -0.42
C ARG A 938 -24.79 45.56 -1.07
N SER A 939 -25.11 46.61 -0.33
CA SER A 939 -25.09 47.99 -0.85
C SER A 939 -23.67 48.53 -1.05
N THR A 940 -22.72 48.18 -0.18
CA THR A 940 -21.32 48.63 -0.25
C THR A 940 -20.44 47.74 -1.13
N ARG A 941 -20.90 46.52 -1.45
CA ARG A 941 -20.12 45.47 -2.11
C ARG A 941 -18.80 45.15 -1.41
N GLN A 942 -18.83 45.21 -0.07
CA GLN A 942 -17.71 44.86 0.81
C GLN A 942 -18.08 43.66 1.68
N PRO A 943 -17.10 42.82 2.06
CA PRO A 943 -17.35 41.70 2.95
C PRO A 943 -17.84 42.16 4.33
N ILE A 944 -18.68 41.34 4.97
CA ILE A 944 -19.10 41.59 6.34
C ILE A 944 -17.86 41.44 7.24
N PRO A 945 -17.48 42.46 8.04
CA PRO A 945 -16.35 42.33 8.94
C PRO A 945 -16.60 41.24 9.98
N GLY A 946 -15.70 40.26 10.08
CA GLY A 946 -15.80 39.18 11.06
C GLY A 946 -15.89 39.67 12.51
N SER A 947 -15.28 40.82 12.81
CA SER A 947 -15.39 41.48 14.12
C SER A 947 -16.81 41.96 14.44
N GLU A 948 -17.60 42.35 13.43
CA GLU A 948 -18.98 42.80 13.64
C GLU A 948 -19.92 41.61 13.88
N LEU A 949 -19.67 40.45 13.26
CA LEU A 949 -20.35 39.19 13.55
C LEU A 949 -19.98 38.63 14.93
N ALA A 950 -18.69 38.63 15.27
CA ALA A 950 -18.22 38.26 16.60
C ALA A 950 -18.85 39.15 17.69
N ALA A 951 -18.99 40.46 17.45
CA ALA A 951 -19.63 41.39 18.37
C ALA A 951 -21.13 41.12 18.62
N LEU A 952 -21.75 40.24 17.81
CA LEU A 952 -23.12 39.74 18.00
C LEU A 952 -23.15 38.34 18.66
N CYS A 953 -22.00 37.83 19.13
CA CYS A 953 -21.83 36.46 19.63
C CYS A 953 -22.18 35.37 18.59
N ILE A 954 -22.06 35.70 17.30
CA ILE A 954 -22.27 34.74 16.21
C ILE A 954 -20.92 34.07 15.91
N GLU A 955 -20.85 32.74 16.03
CA GLU A 955 -19.68 31.97 15.64
C GLU A 955 -19.74 31.63 14.14
N PRO A 956 -18.59 31.41 13.46
CA PRO A 956 -18.58 31.11 12.03
C PRO A 956 -19.46 29.93 11.62
N ILE A 957 -19.48 28.87 12.43
CA ILE A 957 -20.29 27.68 12.15
C ILE A 957 -21.81 27.92 12.21
N ASP A 958 -22.25 28.95 12.94
CA ASP A 958 -23.68 29.25 13.11
C ASP A 958 -24.26 29.91 11.85
N LEU A 959 -23.41 30.60 11.07
CA LEU A 959 -23.82 31.38 9.90
C LEU A 959 -23.44 30.73 8.57
N ILE A 960 -22.25 30.12 8.48
CA ILE A 960 -21.69 29.57 7.24
C ILE A 960 -21.33 28.10 7.41
N ASN A 961 -21.40 27.34 6.30
CA ASN A 961 -21.18 25.89 6.35
C ASN A 961 -19.68 25.57 6.41
N ILE A 962 -19.20 25.24 7.61
CA ILE A 962 -17.80 24.91 7.91
C ILE A 962 -17.69 23.42 8.31
N TYR A 963 -16.76 22.70 7.68
CA TYR A 963 -16.50 21.30 8.02
C TYR A 963 -15.60 21.21 9.27
N TRP A 964 -16.18 20.89 10.42
CA TRP A 964 -15.49 20.79 11.71
C TRP A 964 -15.43 19.33 12.23
N SER A 965 -14.27 18.89 12.74
CA SER A 965 -14.10 17.64 13.50
C SER A 965 -13.82 17.90 14.99
N ARG A 966 -14.32 17.05 15.90
CA ARG A 966 -14.13 17.18 17.37
C ARG A 966 -12.67 17.29 17.85
N SER A 967 -11.70 17.01 16.99
CA SER A 967 -10.26 17.05 17.23
C SER A 967 -9.60 18.43 17.02
N HIS A 968 -10.31 19.41 16.46
CA HIS A 968 -9.84 20.80 16.32
C HIS A 968 -10.85 21.77 16.94
N PRO A 969 -10.46 22.96 17.40
CA PRO A 969 -11.42 24.02 17.75
C PRO A 969 -12.16 24.51 16.49
N ALA A 970 -13.40 25.01 16.63
CA ALA A 970 -14.04 25.75 15.56
C ALA A 970 -13.18 26.97 15.17
N PRO A 971 -13.02 27.28 13.87
CA PRO A 971 -12.21 28.42 13.45
C PRO A 971 -12.86 29.73 13.90
N ARG A 972 -12.05 30.72 14.26
CA ARG A 972 -12.53 32.10 14.47
C ARG A 972 -12.72 32.81 13.12
N TRP A 973 -13.47 33.91 13.10
CA TRP A 973 -13.71 34.70 11.88
C TRP A 973 -12.43 35.17 11.15
N ASN A 974 -11.31 35.34 11.86
CA ASN A 974 -10.01 35.71 11.31
C ASN A 974 -9.16 34.51 10.84
N GLU A 975 -9.65 33.29 11.01
CA GLU A 975 -8.98 32.03 10.67
C GLU A 975 -9.63 31.33 9.47
N LEU A 976 -10.65 31.94 8.86
CA LEU A 976 -11.35 31.40 7.70
C LEU A 976 -10.44 31.29 6.48
N ASP A 977 -10.59 30.20 5.72
CA ASP A 977 -9.88 30.04 4.45
C ASP A 977 -10.50 30.87 3.31
N GLU A 978 -9.82 30.95 2.16
CA GLU A 978 -10.30 31.74 1.01
C GLU A 978 -11.67 31.28 0.48
N GLY A 979 -12.03 30.01 0.67
CA GLY A 979 -13.33 29.47 0.25
C GLY A 979 -14.46 29.77 1.23
N GLU A 980 -14.16 29.78 2.52
CA GLU A 980 -15.08 30.16 3.60
C GLU A 980 -15.33 31.67 3.61
N ALA A 981 -14.27 32.48 3.43
CA ALA A 981 -14.35 33.94 3.38
C ALA A 981 -15.24 34.47 2.24
N VAL A 982 -15.34 33.73 1.13
CA VAL A 982 -16.24 34.06 0.01
C VAL A 982 -17.72 34.05 0.43
N GLN A 983 -18.11 33.26 1.43
CA GLN A 983 -19.51 33.17 1.86
C GLN A 983 -19.98 34.47 2.55
N ILE A 984 -19.06 35.24 3.14
CA ILE A 984 -19.33 36.53 3.78
C ILE A 984 -18.98 37.75 2.90
N ASP A 985 -18.54 37.53 1.65
CA ASP A 985 -18.26 38.59 0.66
C ASP A 985 -19.33 38.63 -0.44
N PRO A 986 -20.07 39.74 -0.61
CA PRO A 986 -21.04 39.89 -1.70
C PRO A 986 -20.39 39.83 -3.09
N GLU A 987 -19.11 40.17 -3.22
CA GLU A 987 -18.35 40.03 -4.47
C GLU A 987 -17.61 38.68 -4.57
N GLY A 988 -17.71 37.82 -3.55
CA GLY A 988 -17.09 36.51 -3.52
C GLY A 988 -17.66 35.55 -4.57
N LEU A 989 -18.90 35.76 -5.01
CA LEU A 989 -19.57 35.00 -6.07
C LEU A 989 -19.45 35.64 -7.47
N SER A 990 -18.94 36.87 -7.55
CA SER A 990 -18.77 37.58 -8.83
C SER A 990 -17.54 37.08 -9.58
N LEU A 991 -17.57 37.13 -10.92
CA LEU A 991 -16.49 36.64 -11.80
C LEU A 991 -16.09 37.69 -12.84
N ILE A 992 -14.85 37.61 -13.32
CA ILE A 992 -14.36 38.32 -14.51
C ILE A 992 -14.03 37.30 -15.60
N SER A 993 -14.51 37.55 -16.82
CA SER A 993 -14.15 36.75 -18.00
C SER A 993 -12.92 37.32 -18.71
N PHE A 994 -12.06 36.41 -19.18
CA PHE A 994 -10.88 36.68 -19.99
C PHE A 994 -11.00 35.92 -21.30
N GLU A 995 -10.78 36.62 -22.41
CA GLU A 995 -10.89 36.08 -23.76
C GLU A 995 -9.53 36.06 -24.47
N TYR A 996 -9.31 34.96 -25.18
CA TYR A 996 -8.28 34.78 -26.20
C TYR A 996 -8.95 34.46 -27.53
N ALA A 997 -8.57 35.14 -28.60
CA ALA A 997 -9.04 34.83 -29.94
C ALA A 997 -7.89 34.88 -30.96
N SER A 998 -7.77 33.84 -31.76
CA SER A 998 -6.86 33.74 -32.90
C SER A 998 -7.56 33.10 -34.11
N ALA A 999 -6.84 32.89 -35.21
CA ALA A 999 -7.38 32.19 -36.38
C ALA A 999 -7.64 30.69 -36.13
N THR A 1000 -6.97 30.11 -35.13
CA THR A 1000 -6.95 28.68 -34.83
C THR A 1000 -7.61 28.34 -33.51
N ALA A 1001 -7.74 29.29 -32.58
CA ALA A 1001 -8.24 29.03 -31.24
C ALA A 1001 -9.09 30.18 -30.68
N HIS A 1002 -10.05 29.82 -29.83
CA HIS A 1002 -10.88 30.77 -29.08
C HIS A 1002 -11.11 30.23 -27.67
N TYR A 1003 -10.72 31.00 -26.64
CA TYR A 1003 -10.86 30.59 -25.25
C TYR A 1003 -11.51 31.69 -24.42
N ILE A 1004 -12.43 31.31 -23.55
CA ILE A 1004 -13.03 32.16 -22.51
C ILE A 1004 -12.82 31.48 -21.16
N PHE A 1005 -12.12 32.15 -20.25
CA PHE A 1005 -11.89 31.70 -18.88
C PHE A 1005 -12.52 32.67 -17.87
N HIS A 1006 -12.97 32.16 -16.74
CA HIS A 1006 -13.49 32.96 -15.63
C HIS A 1006 -12.57 32.87 -14.41
N LEU A 1007 -12.36 34.01 -13.75
CA LEU A 1007 -11.71 34.11 -12.45
C LEU A 1007 -12.62 34.80 -11.43
N PRO A 1008 -12.53 34.45 -10.13
CA PRO A 1008 -13.21 35.20 -9.07
C PRO A 1008 -12.84 36.67 -9.11
N PHE A 1009 -13.82 37.55 -8.90
CA PHE A 1009 -13.66 38.99 -8.97
C PHE A 1009 -12.50 39.48 -8.08
N ARG A 1010 -12.44 39.03 -6.82
CA ARG A 1010 -11.38 39.39 -5.87
C ARG A 1010 -9.99 38.90 -6.26
N VAL A 1011 -9.89 37.84 -7.07
CA VAL A 1011 -8.62 37.36 -7.60
C VAL A 1011 -8.18 38.23 -8.77
N ALA A 1012 -9.10 38.55 -9.68
CA ALA A 1012 -8.83 39.42 -10.82
C ALA A 1012 -8.51 40.88 -10.41
N GLU A 1013 -9.18 41.39 -9.37
CA GLU A 1013 -8.98 42.72 -8.79
C GLU A 1013 -7.53 42.96 -8.34
N ARG A 1014 -6.80 41.90 -7.94
CA ARG A 1014 -5.41 42.01 -7.48
C ARG A 1014 -4.42 42.41 -8.58
N PHE A 1015 -4.76 42.22 -9.86
CA PHE A 1015 -3.84 42.47 -10.98
C PHE A 1015 -4.45 43.26 -12.15
N LEU A 1016 -5.78 43.43 -12.20
CA LEU A 1016 -6.43 44.27 -13.22
C LEU A 1016 -6.32 45.76 -12.85
N PRO A 1017 -6.02 46.66 -13.81
CA PRO A 1017 -6.07 48.09 -13.56
C PRO A 1017 -7.48 48.58 -13.20
N GLU A 1018 -7.60 49.50 -12.24
CA GLU A 1018 -8.90 50.05 -11.76
C GLU A 1018 -9.81 50.57 -12.89
N GLN A 1019 -9.22 51.13 -13.95
CA GLN A 1019 -9.95 51.63 -15.11
C GLN A 1019 -10.69 50.51 -15.86
N HIS A 1020 -10.06 49.34 -16.03
CA HIS A 1020 -10.68 48.19 -16.68
C HIS A 1020 -11.82 47.65 -15.82
N MET A 1021 -11.62 47.57 -14.50
CA MET A 1021 -12.65 47.12 -13.57
C MET A 1021 -13.87 48.04 -13.56
N HIS A 1022 -13.67 49.35 -13.50
CA HIS A 1022 -14.76 50.32 -13.56
C HIS A 1022 -15.54 50.18 -14.88
N THR A 1023 -14.85 49.93 -15.99
CA THR A 1023 -15.48 49.76 -17.31
C THR A 1023 -16.33 48.49 -17.35
N LEU A 1024 -15.79 47.36 -16.89
CA LEU A 1024 -16.48 46.07 -16.88
C LEU A 1024 -17.69 46.08 -15.95
N LYS A 1025 -17.59 46.69 -14.75
CA LYS A 1025 -18.71 46.76 -13.80
C LYS A 1025 -19.91 47.56 -14.32
N ASN A 1026 -19.70 48.50 -15.26
CA ASN A 1026 -20.78 49.31 -15.81
C ASN A 1026 -21.67 48.55 -16.82
N LEU A 1027 -21.20 47.43 -17.35
CA LEU A 1027 -21.89 46.60 -18.36
C LEU A 1027 -21.78 45.12 -17.96
N PRO A 1028 -22.55 44.65 -16.95
CA PRO A 1028 -22.58 43.24 -16.60
C PRO A 1028 -23.13 42.42 -17.77
N GLU A 1029 -22.44 41.33 -18.12
CA GLU A 1029 -22.84 40.44 -19.21
C GLU A 1029 -22.88 38.98 -18.75
N ASN A 1030 -23.70 38.19 -19.44
CA ASN A 1030 -23.70 36.75 -19.26
C ASN A 1030 -22.59 36.14 -20.12
N SER A 1031 -21.58 35.56 -19.47
CA SER A 1031 -20.49 34.83 -20.13
C SER A 1031 -20.49 33.38 -19.70
N ARG A 1032 -20.05 32.47 -20.58
CA ARG A 1032 -19.80 31.07 -20.29
C ARG A 1032 -18.37 30.74 -20.73
N GLU A 1033 -17.68 29.94 -19.94
CA GLU A 1033 -16.37 29.44 -20.33
C GLU A 1033 -16.50 28.54 -21.57
N CYS A 1034 -15.65 28.77 -22.55
CA CYS A 1034 -15.58 27.95 -23.76
C CYS A 1034 -14.13 27.82 -24.21
N GLY A 1035 -13.82 26.70 -24.85
CA GLY A 1035 -12.53 26.46 -25.47
C GLY A 1035 -12.76 25.81 -26.81
N VAL A 1036 -12.32 26.47 -27.87
CA VAL A 1036 -12.39 25.98 -29.25
C VAL A 1036 -10.98 25.96 -29.81
N PHE A 1037 -10.55 24.81 -30.31
CA PHE A 1037 -9.23 24.62 -30.93
C PHE A 1037 -9.41 23.95 -32.29
N PHE A 1038 -8.90 24.57 -33.36
CA PHE A 1038 -9.13 24.18 -34.75
C PHE A 1038 -10.61 23.97 -35.11
N GLY A 1039 -11.50 24.84 -34.60
CA GLY A 1039 -12.94 24.77 -34.86
C GLY A 1039 -13.67 23.62 -34.14
N ARG A 1040 -13.00 22.89 -33.24
CA ARG A 1040 -13.62 21.88 -32.36
C ARG A 1040 -13.72 22.41 -30.93
N THR A 1041 -14.88 22.25 -30.32
CA THR A 1041 -15.10 22.61 -28.91
C THR A 1041 -14.51 21.52 -28.01
N ILE A 1042 -13.70 21.93 -27.04
CA ILE A 1042 -13.14 21.03 -26.02
C ILE A 1042 -14.26 20.62 -25.05
N THR A 1043 -14.50 19.33 -24.91
CA THR A 1043 -15.54 18.80 -24.00
C THR A 1043 -14.98 18.36 -22.64
N GLU A 1044 -15.86 18.19 -21.66
CA GLU A 1044 -15.48 17.65 -20.35
C GLU A 1044 -14.97 16.21 -20.48
N GLU A 1045 -15.62 15.37 -21.30
CA GLU A 1045 -15.19 13.98 -21.52
C GLU A 1045 -13.79 13.92 -22.15
N GLU A 1046 -13.50 14.77 -23.13
CA GLU A 1046 -12.17 14.88 -23.72
C GLU A 1046 -11.12 15.27 -22.67
N SER A 1047 -11.47 16.22 -21.81
CA SER A 1047 -10.56 16.70 -20.76
C SER A 1047 -10.27 15.64 -19.70
N GLN A 1048 -11.26 14.80 -19.38
CA GLN A 1048 -11.12 13.67 -18.45
C GLN A 1048 -10.34 12.49 -19.04
N GLN A 1049 -10.21 12.40 -20.37
CA GLN A 1049 -9.32 11.42 -21.02
C GLN A 1049 -7.83 11.79 -20.89
N HIS A 1050 -7.53 13.06 -20.64
CA HIS A 1050 -6.17 13.54 -20.38
C HIS A 1050 -5.89 13.55 -18.87
N PRO A 1051 -4.97 12.70 -18.37
CA PRO A 1051 -4.62 12.67 -16.94
C PRO A 1051 -4.17 14.04 -16.43
N ILE A 1052 -4.73 14.49 -15.31
CA ILE A 1052 -4.42 15.81 -14.75
C ILE A 1052 -2.95 15.94 -14.37
N GLU A 1053 -2.30 14.84 -13.96
CA GLU A 1053 -0.88 14.76 -13.64
C GLU A 1053 0.00 15.09 -14.86
N ASP A 1054 -0.38 14.61 -16.04
CA ASP A 1054 0.35 14.85 -17.30
C ASP A 1054 0.27 16.32 -17.69
N ILE A 1055 -0.93 16.90 -17.56
CA ILE A 1055 -1.18 18.31 -17.88
C ILE A 1055 -0.36 19.21 -16.93
N LEU A 1056 -0.37 18.92 -15.63
CA LEU A 1056 0.39 19.68 -14.64
C LEU A 1056 1.90 19.54 -14.82
N ARG A 1057 2.37 18.35 -15.21
CA ARG A 1057 3.77 18.09 -15.55
C ARG A 1057 4.21 18.85 -16.80
N GLU A 1058 3.39 18.90 -17.86
CA GLU A 1058 3.67 19.68 -19.07
C GLU A 1058 3.78 21.19 -18.76
N LEU A 1059 2.93 21.69 -17.86
CA LEU A 1059 2.99 23.07 -17.37
C LEU A 1059 4.12 23.33 -16.38
N GLY A 1060 4.74 22.29 -15.82
CA GLY A 1060 5.81 22.42 -14.82
C GLY A 1060 5.30 22.92 -13.46
N VAL A 1061 4.12 22.45 -13.05
CA VAL A 1061 3.53 22.74 -11.74
C VAL A 1061 4.13 21.81 -10.69
N ASP A 1062 4.59 22.38 -9.58
CA ASP A 1062 4.89 21.62 -8.37
C ASP A 1062 3.59 21.18 -7.68
N VAL A 1063 3.17 19.96 -7.97
CA VAL A 1063 1.94 19.36 -7.43
C VAL A 1063 1.98 19.30 -5.91
N ALA A 1064 3.15 19.07 -5.29
CA ALA A 1064 3.27 18.97 -3.85
C ALA A 1064 3.10 20.33 -3.15
N ALA A 1065 3.48 21.42 -3.82
CA ALA A 1065 3.30 22.78 -3.32
C ALA A 1065 1.85 23.30 -3.46
N VAL A 1066 1.09 22.78 -4.45
CA VAL A 1066 -0.21 23.33 -4.85
C VAL A 1066 -1.39 22.45 -4.43
N CYS A 1067 -1.25 21.14 -4.50
CA CYS A 1067 -2.29 20.16 -4.20
C CYS A 1067 -1.93 19.39 -2.92
N ALA A 1068 -2.56 19.78 -1.80
CA ALA A 1068 -2.28 19.24 -0.46
C ALA A 1068 -2.42 17.71 -0.36
N TYR A 1069 -3.32 17.12 -1.15
CA TYR A 1069 -3.55 15.68 -1.21
C TYR A 1069 -3.00 15.05 -2.50
N LYS A 1070 -2.13 15.75 -3.23
CA LYS A 1070 -1.43 15.24 -4.42
C LYS A 1070 -2.38 14.60 -5.45
N LEU A 1071 -3.56 15.20 -5.65
CA LEU A 1071 -4.59 14.77 -6.59
C LEU A 1071 -5.21 13.40 -6.25
N THR A 1072 -5.19 13.00 -4.97
CA THR A 1072 -5.77 11.73 -4.54
C THR A 1072 -7.25 11.65 -4.93
N ASP A 1073 -7.65 10.55 -5.58
CA ASP A 1073 -9.05 10.29 -5.92
C ASP A 1073 -9.91 10.28 -4.66
N LYS A 1074 -10.90 11.17 -4.63
CA LYS A 1074 -11.87 11.31 -3.55
C LYS A 1074 -12.57 9.98 -3.24
N LYS A 1075 -12.86 9.16 -4.25
CA LYS A 1075 -13.50 7.84 -4.07
C LYS A 1075 -12.56 6.82 -3.41
N ALA A 1076 -11.26 6.94 -3.62
CA ALA A 1076 -10.25 6.11 -2.96
C ALA A 1076 -9.91 6.61 -1.55
N TYR A 1077 -9.98 7.92 -1.32
CA TYR A 1077 -9.61 8.57 -0.06
C TYR A 1077 -10.67 8.41 1.05
N VAL A 1078 -11.95 8.59 0.72
CA VAL A 1078 -13.06 8.57 1.71
C VAL A 1078 -13.16 7.23 2.48
N PRO A 1079 -13.05 6.05 1.83
CA PRO A 1079 -13.04 4.77 2.55
C PRO A 1079 -11.81 4.55 3.43
N GLN A 1080 -10.65 5.11 3.03
CA GLN A 1080 -9.42 5.00 3.81
C GLN A 1080 -9.50 5.80 5.12
N LEU A 1081 -10.16 6.97 5.10
CA LEU A 1081 -10.49 7.75 6.29
C LEU A 1081 -11.41 7.00 7.26
N ALA A 1082 -12.44 6.33 6.75
CA ALA A 1082 -13.32 5.48 7.54
C ALA A 1082 -12.56 4.33 8.23
N SER A 1083 -11.54 3.76 7.57
CA SER A 1083 -10.70 2.71 8.16
C SER A 1083 -9.67 3.21 9.18
N ARG A 1084 -9.34 4.51 9.17
CA ARG A 1084 -8.29 5.12 10.01
C ARG A 1084 -8.81 5.54 11.39
N TYR A 1085 -10.12 5.67 11.54
CA TYR A 1085 -10.82 5.93 12.81
C TYR A 1085 -11.87 4.84 13.09
N PRO A 1086 -11.47 3.65 13.57
CA PRO A 1086 -12.38 2.53 13.85
C PRO A 1086 -13.26 2.73 15.10
N TYR A 1087 -13.48 3.96 15.55
CA TYR A 1087 -14.17 4.29 16.82
C TYR A 1087 -15.52 4.98 16.63
N TRP A 1088 -16.11 4.93 15.45
CA TRP A 1088 -17.41 5.58 15.18
C TRP A 1088 -18.37 4.64 14.44
N ASP A 1089 -18.45 3.38 14.89
CA ASP A 1089 -19.48 2.45 14.39
C ASP A 1089 -19.81 1.31 15.38
N ASN A 1090 -19.60 1.49 16.70
CA ASN A 1090 -19.81 0.42 17.69
C ASN A 1090 -20.38 0.87 19.06
N ASP A 1091 -21.03 2.02 19.17
CA ASP A 1091 -21.64 2.47 20.44
C ASP A 1091 -23.13 2.88 20.33
N GLU A 1092 -23.89 2.30 19.42
CA GLU A 1092 -25.37 2.39 19.49
C GLU A 1092 -26.02 1.06 19.12
N GLU A 1093 -26.05 0.13 20.08
CA GLU A 1093 -27.13 -0.85 20.24
C GLU A 1093 -26.93 -1.59 21.57
N GLU A 1094 -27.68 -1.14 22.59
CA GLU A 1094 -28.22 -1.89 23.75
C GLU A 1094 -28.21 -1.04 25.03
N GLU A 1095 -29.30 -0.30 25.28
CA GLU A 1095 -29.99 -0.29 26.58
C GLU A 1095 -31.42 0.25 26.40
N ASP A 1096 -32.39 -0.67 26.50
CA ASP A 1096 -33.84 -0.44 26.43
C ASP A 1096 -34.41 0.12 27.76
N GLU A 1097 -35.40 1.01 27.59
CA GLU A 1097 -36.59 1.24 28.44
C GLU A 1097 -36.45 1.92 29.83
N GLU A 1098 -36.81 3.22 29.92
CA GLU A 1098 -38.06 3.72 30.57
C GLU A 1098 -38.08 5.29 30.69
N GLU A 1099 -38.94 5.88 29.85
CA GLU A 1099 -39.81 7.07 30.02
C GLU A 1099 -39.38 8.41 30.72
N GLU A 1100 -39.53 9.49 29.93
CA GLU A 1100 -40.30 10.74 30.16
C GLU A 1100 -39.57 12.11 30.07
N ASP A 1101 -39.81 12.75 28.92
CA ASP A 1101 -40.08 14.18 28.64
C ASP A 1101 -39.16 15.28 29.18
N TRP A 1102 -38.23 15.72 28.33
CA TRP A 1102 -38.05 17.14 27.99
C TRP A 1102 -37.79 17.31 26.48
N VAL A 1103 -38.72 18.00 25.82
CA VAL A 1103 -38.64 18.54 24.45
C VAL A 1103 -37.88 19.88 24.48
N ILE A 1104 -37.14 20.23 23.40
CA ILE A 1104 -36.78 21.58 22.85
C ILE A 1104 -35.40 21.47 22.12
N PRO A 1105 -35.10 22.13 20.97
CA PRO A 1105 -35.82 22.36 19.71
C PRO A 1105 -34.93 22.09 18.46
N SER A 1106 -35.36 21.30 17.48
CA SER A 1106 -34.60 21.14 16.23
C SER A 1106 -34.81 22.32 15.27
N GLN A 1107 -33.73 23.01 14.91
CA GLN A 1107 -33.58 23.82 13.69
C GLN A 1107 -32.22 23.49 13.04
N PRO A 1108 -32.02 23.70 11.73
CA PRO A 1108 -32.88 23.33 10.61
C PRO A 1108 -32.01 22.55 9.61
N GLU A 1109 -32.27 21.26 9.44
CA GLU A 1109 -31.61 20.50 8.39
C GLU A 1109 -32.04 21.01 7.02
N SER A 1110 -31.03 21.38 6.23
CA SER A 1110 -31.09 21.56 4.78
C SER A 1110 -32.00 20.52 4.15
N HIS A 1111 -33.11 20.99 3.58
CA HIS A 1111 -34.09 20.18 2.88
C HIS A 1111 -33.47 19.42 1.68
N LYS A 1112 -32.87 18.26 1.92
CA LYS A 1112 -33.07 17.13 1.02
C LYS A 1112 -34.48 16.64 1.30
N HIS A 1113 -35.44 17.04 0.47
CA HIS A 1113 -36.81 16.53 0.51
C HIS A 1113 -36.82 14.99 0.40
N LYS A 1114 -36.71 14.29 1.52
CA LYS A 1114 -37.50 13.07 1.77
C LYS A 1114 -38.82 13.55 2.37
N GLY A 1115 -39.63 14.19 1.53
CA GLY A 1115 -41.01 14.49 1.90
C GLY A 1115 -41.70 13.18 2.27
N VAL A 1116 -42.29 13.15 3.46
CA VAL A 1116 -43.41 12.25 3.75
C VAL A 1116 -44.42 12.50 2.63
N ARG A 1117 -44.47 11.59 1.65
CA ARG A 1117 -45.32 11.72 0.47
C ARG A 1117 -46.77 11.71 0.95
N THR A 1118 -47.50 12.80 0.74
CA THR A 1118 -48.95 12.81 0.85
C THR A 1118 -49.51 11.73 -0.10
N PRO A 1119 -50.42 10.85 0.36
CA PRO A 1119 -51.01 9.83 -0.49
C PRO A 1119 -51.70 10.49 -1.70
N GLY A 1120 -51.07 10.42 -2.87
CA GLY A 1120 -51.57 11.03 -4.12
C GLY A 1120 -50.66 12.07 -4.77
N ALA A 1121 -49.62 12.58 -4.11
CA ALA A 1121 -48.69 13.54 -4.74
C ALA A 1121 -47.70 12.88 -5.71
N CYS A 1122 -47.38 13.57 -6.81
CA CYS A 1122 -46.46 13.10 -7.85
C CYS A 1122 -45.07 12.83 -7.25
N PRO A 1123 -44.49 11.63 -7.45
CA PRO A 1123 -43.22 11.24 -6.84
C PRO A 1123 -41.97 11.98 -7.37
N LEU A 1124 -42.10 12.77 -8.45
CA LEU A 1124 -41.03 13.57 -9.05
C LEU A 1124 -41.13 15.06 -8.70
N CYS A 1125 -42.26 15.71 -9.00
CA CYS A 1125 -42.43 17.15 -8.78
C CYS A 1125 -43.20 17.51 -7.50
N GLY A 1126 -43.75 16.53 -6.78
CA GLY A 1126 -44.52 16.77 -5.57
C GLY A 1126 -45.91 17.41 -5.78
N SER A 1127 -46.35 17.66 -7.02
CA SER A 1127 -47.69 18.21 -7.29
C SER A 1127 -48.79 17.26 -6.84
N THR A 1128 -49.81 17.79 -6.16
CA THR A 1128 -50.99 17.03 -5.74
C THR A 1128 -51.83 16.67 -6.96
N VAL A 1129 -51.95 15.37 -7.27
CA VAL A 1129 -52.78 14.87 -8.38
C VAL A 1129 -53.87 13.98 -7.79
N GLU A 1130 -55.09 14.13 -8.28
CA GLU A 1130 -56.22 13.34 -7.83
C GLU A 1130 -56.02 11.82 -8.02
N PRO A 1131 -56.76 10.96 -7.29
CA PRO A 1131 -56.46 9.55 -7.18
C PRO A 1131 -56.72 8.71 -8.45
N ASP A 1132 -57.29 9.29 -9.49
CA ASP A 1132 -57.59 8.57 -10.74
C ASP A 1132 -56.34 8.34 -11.59
N ALA A 1133 -56.18 7.12 -12.10
CA ALA A 1133 -55.00 6.72 -12.87
C ALA A 1133 -54.89 7.48 -14.21
N THR A 1134 -56.02 7.88 -14.80
CA THR A 1134 -56.06 8.65 -16.05
C THR A 1134 -55.50 10.05 -15.84
N GLN A 1135 -55.88 10.72 -14.75
CA GLN A 1135 -55.38 12.04 -14.40
C GLN A 1135 -53.89 12.03 -14.03
N ARG A 1136 -53.42 10.96 -13.35
CA ARG A 1136 -52.00 10.76 -13.06
C ARG A 1136 -51.17 10.54 -14.33
N SER A 1137 -51.71 9.82 -15.32
CA SER A 1137 -51.07 9.63 -16.62
C SER A 1137 -50.97 10.94 -17.42
N GLU A 1138 -52.02 11.75 -17.39
CA GLU A 1138 -52.04 13.05 -18.07
C GLU A 1138 -51.05 14.03 -17.43
N HIS A 1139 -51.00 14.08 -16.10
CA HIS A 1139 -50.03 14.88 -15.37
C HIS A 1139 -48.58 14.49 -15.71
N TRP A 1140 -48.28 13.19 -15.77
CA TRP A 1140 -46.96 12.69 -16.15
C TRP A 1140 -46.61 13.10 -17.58
N ARG A 1141 -47.55 12.98 -18.50
CA ARG A 1141 -47.36 13.36 -19.91
C ARG A 1141 -47.11 14.86 -20.09
N GLN A 1142 -47.65 15.71 -19.22
CA GLN A 1142 -47.49 17.16 -19.32
C GLN A 1142 -46.25 17.67 -18.57
N SER A 1143 -45.94 17.11 -17.40
CA SER A 1143 -44.88 17.64 -16.51
C SER A 1143 -43.56 16.88 -16.63
N HIS A 1144 -43.58 15.63 -17.11
CA HIS A 1144 -42.45 14.69 -17.09
C HIS A 1144 -42.35 13.85 -18.37
N HIS A 1145 -42.69 14.44 -19.52
CA HIS A 1145 -42.75 13.73 -20.81
C HIS A 1145 -41.44 13.03 -21.23
N ASP A 1146 -40.30 13.55 -20.82
CA ASP A 1146 -38.96 13.01 -21.13
C ASP A 1146 -38.45 11.98 -20.11
N GLN A 1147 -39.24 11.63 -19.07
CA GLN A 1147 -38.82 10.69 -18.02
C GLN A 1147 -39.57 9.36 -18.07
N ASP A 1148 -38.81 8.28 -18.12
CA ASP A 1148 -39.32 6.91 -17.97
C ASP A 1148 -39.60 6.58 -16.49
N LEU A 1149 -40.57 5.69 -16.26
CA LEU A 1149 -41.13 5.38 -14.95
C LEU A 1149 -40.38 4.23 -14.28
N THR A 1150 -39.85 4.46 -13.09
CA THR A 1150 -39.36 3.42 -12.17
C THR A 1150 -40.51 2.65 -11.51
N VAL A 1151 -40.21 1.54 -10.84
CA VAL A 1151 -41.19 0.70 -10.11
C VAL A 1151 -42.11 1.52 -9.19
N SER A 1152 -41.55 2.45 -8.41
CA SER A 1152 -42.34 3.28 -7.50
C SER A 1152 -43.20 4.32 -8.22
N GLN A 1153 -42.76 4.81 -9.38
CA GLN A 1153 -43.49 5.80 -10.16
C GLN A 1153 -44.61 5.14 -10.98
N GLY A 1154 -44.37 3.95 -11.54
CA GLY A 1154 -45.39 3.12 -12.17
C GLY A 1154 -46.48 2.67 -11.19
N ALA A 1155 -46.11 2.31 -9.95
CA ALA A 1155 -47.06 2.00 -8.89
C ALA A 1155 -47.96 3.21 -8.56
N TRP A 1156 -47.37 4.40 -8.45
CA TRP A 1156 -48.12 5.64 -8.23
C TRP A 1156 -49.07 5.94 -9.40
N LEU A 1157 -48.59 5.82 -10.65
CA LEU A 1157 -49.40 6.10 -11.84
C LEU A 1157 -50.62 5.19 -11.95
N LEU A 1158 -50.49 3.91 -11.58
CA LEU A 1158 -51.59 2.93 -11.56
C LEU A 1158 -52.44 2.95 -10.27
N GLY A 1159 -52.12 3.80 -9.30
CA GLY A 1159 -52.82 3.83 -8.01
C GLY A 1159 -52.66 2.57 -7.17
N LYS A 1160 -51.56 1.82 -7.37
CA LYS A 1160 -51.28 0.56 -6.67
C LYS A 1160 -50.20 0.75 -5.60
N SER A 1161 -50.17 -0.13 -4.60
CA SER A 1161 -49.02 -0.20 -3.69
C SER A 1161 -47.78 -0.66 -4.45
N LYS A 1162 -46.58 -0.30 -3.97
CA LYS A 1162 -45.32 -0.75 -4.57
C LYS A 1162 -45.27 -2.28 -4.64
N ALA A 1163 -45.73 -2.97 -3.59
CA ALA A 1163 -45.79 -4.42 -3.51
C ALA A 1163 -46.72 -5.03 -4.57
N ASP A 1164 -47.95 -4.51 -4.70
CA ASP A 1164 -48.93 -4.97 -5.70
C ASP A 1164 -48.45 -4.71 -7.13
N PHE A 1165 -47.78 -3.56 -7.35
CA PHE A 1165 -47.16 -3.28 -8.64
C PHE A 1165 -46.03 -4.29 -8.91
N THR A 1166 -45.11 -4.57 -8.00
CA THR A 1166 -44.08 -5.62 -8.21
C THR A 1166 -44.66 -7.01 -8.44
N PHE A 1167 -45.75 -7.37 -7.77
CA PHE A 1167 -46.39 -8.68 -7.94
C PHE A 1167 -47.10 -8.77 -9.30
N SER A 1168 -47.74 -7.68 -9.75
CA SER A 1168 -48.34 -7.57 -11.10
C SER A 1168 -47.32 -7.28 -12.22
N ALA A 1169 -46.16 -6.74 -11.90
CA ALA A 1169 -45.06 -6.44 -12.83
C ALA A 1169 -44.28 -7.71 -13.24
N SER A 1170 -44.63 -8.87 -12.68
CA SER A 1170 -44.28 -10.16 -13.29
C SER A 1170 -45.08 -10.42 -14.59
N ALA A 1171 -46.22 -9.75 -14.77
CA ALA A 1171 -47.05 -9.81 -15.98
C ALA A 1171 -46.81 -8.64 -16.95
N ILE A 1172 -46.32 -7.48 -16.49
CA ILE A 1172 -45.93 -6.33 -17.33
C ILE A 1172 -44.40 -6.23 -17.36
N GLN A 1173 -43.78 -6.72 -18.43
CA GLN A 1173 -42.32 -6.67 -18.61
C GLN A 1173 -41.82 -5.20 -18.64
N PRO A 1174 -40.68 -4.88 -18.01
CA PRO A 1174 -40.05 -3.57 -18.14
C PRO A 1174 -39.54 -3.34 -19.56
N ASP A 1175 -39.59 -2.10 -20.04
CA ASP A 1175 -39.10 -1.75 -21.38
C ASP A 1175 -37.57 -1.85 -21.47
N TYR A 1176 -36.86 -1.52 -20.39
CA TYR A 1176 -35.42 -1.75 -20.24
C TYR A 1176 -34.99 -1.68 -18.76
N ARG A 1177 -33.70 -1.96 -18.51
CA ARG A 1177 -33.08 -1.81 -17.19
C ARG A 1177 -31.90 -0.85 -17.26
N GLY A 1178 -31.78 0.02 -16.27
CA GLY A 1178 -30.61 0.89 -16.10
C GLY A 1178 -29.37 0.09 -15.66
N PRO A 1179 -28.16 0.68 -15.80
CA PRO A 1179 -26.91 0.04 -15.43
C PRO A 1179 -26.89 -0.33 -13.95
N ALA A 1180 -26.44 -1.54 -13.63
CA ALA A 1180 -26.36 -2.05 -12.27
C ALA A 1180 -25.09 -1.56 -11.56
N SER A 1181 -25.19 -1.11 -10.32
CA SER A 1181 -24.01 -0.88 -9.46
C SER A 1181 -23.37 -2.23 -9.10
N GLU A 1182 -22.06 -2.35 -9.26
CA GLU A 1182 -21.27 -3.59 -9.39
C GLU A 1182 -21.25 -4.56 -8.18
N LEU A 1183 -22.11 -4.40 -7.17
CA LEU A 1183 -22.17 -5.30 -6.01
C LEU A 1183 -23.63 -5.75 -5.78
N HIS A 1184 -23.99 -6.84 -6.46
CA HIS A 1184 -25.17 -7.69 -6.19
C HIS A 1184 -26.57 -7.06 -6.40
N GLY A 1185 -26.84 -6.49 -7.58
CA GLY A 1185 -28.17 -5.98 -7.93
C GLY A 1185 -28.57 -6.21 -9.38
N ASN A 1186 -29.76 -6.75 -9.59
CA ASN A 1186 -30.47 -6.71 -10.86
C ASN A 1186 -30.83 -5.23 -11.15
N GLY A 1187 -30.25 -4.60 -12.18
CA GLY A 1187 -30.41 -3.17 -12.50
C GLY A 1187 -31.87 -2.66 -12.47
N THR A 1188 -32.03 -1.37 -12.13
CA THR A 1188 -33.33 -0.71 -11.93
C THR A 1188 -34.21 -0.83 -13.16
N ARG A 1189 -35.46 -1.27 -12.99
CA ARG A 1189 -36.43 -1.48 -14.09
C ARG A 1189 -37.15 -0.18 -14.44
N PHE A 1190 -37.27 0.09 -15.74
CA PHE A 1190 -37.97 1.25 -16.29
C PHE A 1190 -39.10 0.84 -17.23
N TRP A 1191 -40.19 1.61 -17.22
CA TRP A 1191 -41.33 1.50 -18.13
C TRP A 1191 -41.58 2.84 -18.81
N ARG A 1192 -41.87 2.82 -20.10
CA ARG A 1192 -42.39 3.97 -20.84
C ARG A 1192 -43.86 4.18 -20.49
N LEU A 1193 -44.29 5.45 -20.48
CA LEU A 1193 -45.66 5.83 -20.14
C LEU A 1193 -46.70 5.09 -21.00
N ALA A 1194 -46.47 4.99 -22.32
CA ALA A 1194 -47.36 4.33 -23.26
C ALA A 1194 -47.60 2.83 -22.93
N THR A 1195 -46.58 2.13 -22.42
CA THR A 1195 -46.66 0.71 -22.04
C THR A 1195 -47.65 0.51 -20.89
N LEU A 1196 -47.61 1.39 -19.88
CA LEU A 1196 -48.50 1.33 -18.72
C LEU A 1196 -49.92 1.81 -19.05
N GLU A 1197 -50.08 2.81 -19.92
CA GLU A 1197 -51.40 3.29 -20.39
C GLU A 1197 -52.16 2.24 -21.19
N THR A 1198 -51.45 1.43 -21.98
CA THR A 1198 -52.06 0.32 -22.72
C THR A 1198 -52.65 -0.72 -21.77
N THR A 1199 -51.96 -0.96 -20.64
CA THR A 1199 -52.42 -1.89 -19.60
C THR A 1199 -53.60 -1.34 -18.81
N LEU A 1200 -53.65 -0.02 -18.57
CA LEU A 1200 -54.80 0.66 -17.96
C LEU A 1200 -56.06 0.48 -18.81
N LYS A 1201 -55.96 0.68 -20.13
CA LYS A 1201 -57.08 0.49 -21.06
C LYS A 1201 -57.58 -0.95 -21.08
N GLN A 1202 -56.67 -1.92 -21.12
CA GLN A 1202 -57.02 -3.35 -21.06
C GLN A 1202 -57.70 -3.76 -19.74
N SER A 1203 -57.35 -3.11 -18.63
CA SER A 1203 -57.96 -3.38 -17.32
C SER A 1203 -59.34 -2.76 -17.13
N GLN A 1204 -59.66 -1.69 -17.87
CA GLN A 1204 -60.97 -1.03 -17.85
C GLN A 1204 -61.98 -1.68 -18.82
N GLU A 1205 -61.51 -2.38 -19.86
CA GLU A 1205 -62.37 -3.02 -20.87
C GLU A 1205 -62.86 -4.44 -20.50
N CYS A 1206 -62.44 -5.02 -19.38
CA CYS A 1206 -62.82 -6.39 -19.00
C CYS A 1206 -63.60 -6.44 -17.67
N PRO A 1207 -64.95 -6.49 -17.68
CA PRO A 1207 -65.74 -6.71 -16.48
C PRO A 1207 -65.59 -8.17 -16.02
N ARG A 1208 -65.23 -8.38 -14.75
CA ARG A 1208 -65.16 -9.70 -14.13
C ARG A 1208 -66.56 -10.30 -14.01
N GLU A 1209 -66.86 -11.31 -14.83
CA GLU A 1209 -67.88 -12.32 -14.55
C GLU A 1209 -67.25 -13.72 -14.53
N GLY A 1210 -67.50 -14.47 -13.46
CA GLY A 1210 -67.72 -15.92 -13.56
C GLY A 1210 -66.56 -16.90 -13.30
N MET A 1211 -66.74 -17.65 -12.21
CA MET A 1211 -66.49 -19.09 -12.06
C MET A 1211 -65.14 -19.60 -11.53
N ALA A 1212 -65.28 -20.12 -10.31
CA ALA A 1212 -64.55 -21.23 -9.72
C ALA A 1212 -64.63 -22.54 -10.53
N LEU A 1213 -63.78 -23.50 -10.12
CA LEU A 1213 -63.72 -24.93 -10.44
C LEU A 1213 -63.00 -25.30 -11.75
N ALA A 1214 -61.81 -25.91 -11.63
CA ALA A 1214 -61.55 -27.29 -12.09
C ALA A 1214 -60.07 -27.72 -11.87
N SER A 1215 -59.91 -28.88 -11.21
CA SER A 1215 -58.89 -29.94 -11.41
C SER A 1215 -57.39 -29.57 -11.37
N ARG A 1216 -56.59 -30.00 -10.38
CA ARG A 1216 -56.14 -31.38 -10.04
C ARG A 1216 -55.39 -32.08 -11.19
N GLU A 1217 -54.21 -32.61 -10.85
CA GLU A 1217 -53.44 -33.70 -11.50
C GLU A 1217 -52.28 -33.35 -12.45
N SER A 1218 -51.06 -33.54 -11.94
CA SER A 1218 -49.93 -34.36 -12.46
C SER A 1218 -48.61 -33.74 -11.96
N SER A 1219 -47.92 -34.27 -10.94
CA SER A 1219 -47.12 -35.51 -10.88
C SER A 1219 -46.15 -35.71 -12.05
N LYS A 1220 -44.86 -35.84 -11.67
CA LYS A 1220 -43.69 -36.35 -12.41
C LYS A 1220 -42.97 -35.30 -13.29
N GLN A 1221 -41.64 -35.21 -13.37
CA GLN A 1221 -40.54 -36.09 -12.96
C GLN A 1221 -39.22 -35.28 -13.03
N GLU A 1222 -38.26 -35.64 -12.18
CA GLU A 1222 -36.80 -35.43 -12.21
C GLU A 1222 -36.13 -34.66 -13.37
N CYS A 1223 -35.41 -33.58 -13.03
CA CYS A 1223 -33.94 -33.44 -13.18
C CYS A 1223 -33.45 -32.27 -12.33
#